data_AF-A0A074ZKP3-F1
#
_entry.id   AF-A0A074ZKP3-F1
#
_cell.length_a   1.000
_cell.length_b   1.000
_cell.length_c   1.000
_cell.angle_alpha   90.00
_cell.angle_beta   90.00
_cell.angle_gamma   90.00
#
_symmetry.space_group_name_H-M   'P 1'
#
loop_
_entity.id
_entity.type
_entity.pdbx_description
1 polymer ?
#
loop_
_entity_poly.entity_id
_entity_poly.type
_entity_poly.pdbx_seq_one_letter_code
_entity_poly.pdbx_strand_id
1 'polypeptide(L)'
;MMNEMKGWIGLLTVLLTSRLLQGQDYKYSQQFGGLIYADPDSAGYRQCAYWELPDGTHLHSECDPYNMERCGETARFIYQCCSGFEEDPNTFGGYRRQQPVKCSRMISPYNECAETILKSAEVAPFSPDLSAVSELKNEAAEGPFTIFAPKMGEDDGGRAVLPGSPYCELVELVTRGLKFSLSFFPPDSPIEASEHVVRGRFYAEDLKEGMELETVDGRRKLYVSRFAYGVLGIDCAEITDVDLECRSGVIHKLRHPLNGRGTFTNTDRTSVMSLLQSHPETQAFANDLPSDLKRDLGAVYSGKRYTVLAPRAQAWNDIKRQFTGEKLQQIAARHVLPNQVCSGALISKMNQKSNVLGDKVKIICTIDKQSSQEKRYIMTECDEEINLIETDMAAANGVVHLLEKAITPLTMKMLLENEKCAKALKVNEFVKLMRECDLYIDDNGKYAVILPRDESFQWWSSYEQFREEYQRFQVDKEYRCKVARYHIVKSNDKLDSMESFASHTMGHRTNNKNDYLYETTYFTKTPQGPMLNFHYSPIPDMTALTVDNMAIYITPRINVPPEKNLTDILQERPDTTLMNRKTIEAEMDVKHFQKNAPKNLYLVTTDDGWKDPRASPQSLNPYRPENTMYQGETLEKVTVNWCLLTTFSFQFLLLHHVPLYLWGGDIGYFPPNSVHKFMSSAGVELTFWRDASGVMRIGHDEMPRDQWPKVVKWNLPARDGIMWLLDGILQCPSILCPLYAEDIDYYDMFVAACQTAHLPGEASPADDFRKKPTDVANRHPDDCTVVLQLSEKSMRYVEA
;
A
#
# COMPACT_ATOMS: atom_id res chain seq x y z
N MET A 1 18.62 20.16 -28.81
CA MET A 1 18.01 20.58 -27.53
C MET A 1 17.09 21.79 -27.63
N MET A 2 17.41 22.90 -28.32
CA MET A 2 16.50 24.06 -28.42
C MET A 2 15.36 23.95 -29.46
N ASN A 3 15.40 22.99 -30.40
CA ASN A 3 14.31 22.79 -31.38
C ASN A 3 13.24 21.77 -30.94
N GLU A 4 13.50 20.91 -29.95
CA GLU A 4 12.50 19.96 -29.43
C GLU A 4 11.59 20.61 -28.37
N MET A 5 12.07 21.62 -27.63
CA MET A 5 11.26 22.38 -26.67
C MET A 5 10.12 23.19 -27.35
N LYS A 6 10.31 23.64 -28.60
CA LYS A 6 9.28 24.39 -29.33
C LYS A 6 8.14 23.51 -29.85
N GLY A 7 8.40 22.22 -30.12
CA GLY A 7 7.38 21.26 -30.54
C GLY A 7 6.41 20.87 -29.42
N TRP A 8 6.91 20.75 -28.18
CA TRP A 8 6.10 20.41 -27.01
C TRP A 8 5.21 21.55 -26.53
N ILE A 9 5.69 22.80 -26.59
CA ILE A 9 4.90 23.99 -26.27
C ILE A 9 3.78 24.20 -27.31
N GLY A 10 4.06 23.94 -28.59
CA GLY A 10 3.05 24.01 -29.66
C GLY A 10 1.91 22.99 -29.49
N LEU A 11 2.21 21.73 -29.12
CA LEU A 11 1.19 20.71 -28.91
C LEU A 11 0.32 20.97 -27.67
N LEU A 12 0.91 21.48 -26.58
CA LEU A 12 0.17 21.83 -25.37
C LEU A 12 -0.84 22.96 -25.62
N THR A 13 -0.45 23.95 -26.43
CA THR A 13 -1.29 25.12 -26.75
C THR A 13 -2.47 24.74 -27.65
N VAL A 14 -2.29 23.77 -28.57
CA VAL A 14 -3.36 23.27 -29.44
C VAL A 14 -4.34 22.36 -28.66
N LEU A 15 -3.85 21.54 -27.72
CA LEU A 15 -4.70 20.69 -26.88
C LEU A 15 -5.53 21.50 -25.86
N LEU A 16 -5.00 22.61 -25.34
CA LEU A 16 -5.75 23.52 -24.46
C LEU A 16 -6.80 24.32 -25.23
N THR A 17 -6.52 24.75 -26.47
CA THR A 17 -7.47 25.54 -27.27
C THR A 17 -8.59 24.70 -27.90
N SER A 18 -8.36 23.42 -28.20
CA SER A 18 -9.41 22.52 -28.70
C SER A 18 -10.43 22.09 -27.63
N ARG A 19 -10.12 22.22 -26.33
CA ARG A 19 -11.07 21.96 -25.24
C ARG A 19 -11.88 23.20 -24.81
N LEU A 20 -11.49 24.40 -25.24
CA LEU A 20 -12.18 25.66 -24.91
C LEU A 20 -13.34 26.00 -25.86
N LEU A 21 -13.51 25.28 -26.98
CA LEU A 21 -14.56 25.51 -27.97
C LEU A 21 -15.79 24.60 -27.86
N GLN A 22 -15.85 23.76 -26.83
CA GLN A 22 -17.08 23.07 -26.42
C GLN A 22 -17.45 23.60 -25.04
N GLY A 23 -18.53 24.40 -24.99
CA GLY A 23 -19.03 25.02 -23.78
C GLY A 23 -19.24 24.01 -22.65
N GLN A 24 -18.25 23.92 -21.76
CA GLN A 24 -18.42 23.47 -20.41
C GLN A 24 -17.87 24.58 -19.53
N ASP A 25 -18.79 25.26 -18.85
CA ASP A 25 -18.47 26.12 -17.71
C ASP A 25 -17.68 25.29 -16.69
N TYR A 26 -16.36 25.37 -16.74
CA TYR A 26 -15.51 24.89 -15.66
C TYR A 26 -15.74 25.83 -14.47
N LYS A 27 -16.69 25.45 -13.59
CA LYS A 27 -16.82 26.01 -12.25
C LYS A 27 -15.52 25.76 -11.49
N TYR A 28 -14.62 26.74 -11.52
CA TYR A 28 -13.44 26.83 -10.66
C TYR A 28 -13.79 26.95 -9.16
N SER A 29 -15.07 26.90 -8.79
CA SER A 29 -15.57 27.07 -7.42
C SER A 29 -15.83 25.77 -6.64
N GLN A 30 -15.50 24.59 -7.19
CA GLN A 30 -15.78 23.30 -6.51
C GLN A 30 -14.54 22.52 -6.04
N GLN A 31 -13.34 23.08 -6.18
CA GLN A 31 -12.09 22.46 -5.70
C GLN A 31 -11.48 23.15 -4.46
N PHE A 32 -12.08 24.26 -4.00
CA PHE A 32 -11.70 25.01 -2.79
C PHE A 32 -12.83 25.08 -1.74
N GLY A 33 -13.77 24.14 -1.79
CA GLY A 33 -14.86 24.06 -0.81
C GLY A 33 -14.38 23.47 0.52
N GLY A 34 -13.51 24.17 1.25
CA GLY A 34 -13.02 23.68 2.55
C GLY A 34 -12.07 24.60 3.33
N LEU A 35 -11.52 25.65 2.72
CA LEU A 35 -10.70 26.63 3.44
C LEU A 35 -11.57 27.74 4.02
N ILE A 36 -11.53 27.90 5.34
CA ILE A 36 -12.20 28.97 6.07
C ILE A 36 -11.12 29.83 6.69
N TYR A 37 -10.98 31.06 6.19
CA TYR A 37 -10.06 32.05 6.75
C TYR A 37 -10.65 32.70 8.00
N ALA A 38 -9.79 33.08 8.94
CA ALA A 38 -10.19 33.92 10.05
C ALA A 38 -10.55 35.33 9.55
N ASP A 39 -11.40 36.02 10.29
CA ASP A 39 -11.82 37.40 10.02
C ASP A 39 -11.61 38.25 11.29
N PRO A 40 -10.36 38.59 11.62
CA PRO A 40 -10.05 39.38 12.81
C PRO A 40 -10.63 40.80 12.75
N ASP A 41 -10.78 41.37 11.55
CA ASP A 41 -11.36 42.70 11.35
C ASP A 41 -12.84 42.74 11.77
N SER A 42 -13.58 41.64 11.59
CA SER A 42 -14.94 41.51 12.10
C SER A 42 -15.03 41.45 13.63
N ALA A 43 -13.94 41.02 14.28
CA ALA A 43 -13.90 40.81 15.73
C ALA A 43 -13.55 42.11 16.49
N GLY A 44 -12.74 42.99 15.90
CA GLY A 44 -12.55 44.36 16.37
C GLY A 44 -11.20 44.98 16.00
N TYR A 45 -11.06 46.29 16.28
CA TYR A 45 -9.80 47.00 16.04
C TYR A 45 -8.66 46.43 16.89
N ARG A 46 -7.50 46.17 16.25
CA ARG A 46 -6.30 45.54 16.85
C ARG A 46 -6.57 44.17 17.48
N GLN A 47 -7.50 43.42 16.91
CA GLN A 47 -7.66 42.01 17.21
C GLN A 47 -6.90 41.16 16.19
N CYS A 48 -6.29 40.11 16.68
CA CYS A 48 -5.58 39.11 15.90
C CYS A 48 -6.26 37.76 16.10
N ALA A 49 -6.19 36.93 15.07
CA ALA A 49 -6.71 35.57 15.10
C ALA A 49 -5.62 34.59 15.56
N TYR A 50 -6.02 33.65 16.39
CA TYR A 50 -5.18 32.57 16.88
C TYR A 50 -5.92 31.23 16.71
N TRP A 51 -5.16 30.14 16.59
CA TRP A 51 -5.74 28.81 16.74
C TRP A 51 -5.78 28.43 18.21
N GLU A 52 -6.97 28.15 18.73
CA GLU A 52 -7.19 27.60 20.06
C GLU A 52 -7.03 26.08 19.99
N LEU A 53 -6.03 25.58 20.70
CA LEU A 53 -5.79 24.15 20.89
C LEU A 53 -6.74 23.58 21.94
N PRO A 54 -6.94 22.26 21.98
CA PRO A 54 -7.85 21.62 22.94
C PRO A 54 -7.51 21.89 24.41
N ASP A 55 -6.23 22.13 24.72
CA ASP A 55 -5.76 22.46 26.07
C ASP A 55 -5.94 23.95 26.43
N GLY A 56 -6.61 24.73 25.57
CA GLY A 56 -6.82 26.16 25.72
C GLY A 56 -5.63 27.04 25.33
N THR A 57 -4.53 26.44 24.85
CA THR A 57 -3.37 27.21 24.38
C THR A 57 -3.68 27.87 23.04
N HIS A 58 -3.25 29.12 22.87
CA HIS A 58 -3.35 29.83 21.60
C HIS A 58 -2.03 29.73 20.82
N LEU A 59 -2.11 29.33 19.55
CA LEU A 59 -0.96 29.36 18.65
C LEU A 59 -0.98 30.62 17.81
N HIS A 60 0.18 31.28 17.75
CA HIS A 60 0.40 32.40 16.85
C HIS A 60 0.18 31.94 15.41
N SER A 61 -0.46 32.81 14.63
CA SER A 61 -0.80 32.54 13.24
C SER A 61 -0.25 33.66 12.35
N GLU A 62 0.14 33.33 11.12
CA GLU A 62 0.56 34.34 10.15
C GLU A 62 -0.62 35.23 9.73
N CYS A 63 -0.39 36.26 8.91
CA CYS A 63 -1.38 37.32 8.64
C CYS A 63 -2.74 36.84 8.07
N ASP A 64 -2.80 35.67 7.43
CA ASP A 64 -4.02 35.12 6.81
C ASP A 64 -4.29 33.67 7.27
N PRO A 65 -4.64 33.43 8.54
CA PRO A 65 -4.78 32.09 9.06
C PRO A 65 -6.08 31.45 8.56
N TYR A 66 -5.99 30.17 8.20
CA TYR A 66 -7.11 29.36 7.76
C TYR A 66 -7.32 28.16 8.69
N ASN A 67 -8.46 27.49 8.56
CA ASN A 67 -8.84 26.36 9.40
C ASN A 67 -7.73 25.29 9.41
N MET A 68 -7.25 24.97 10.61
CA MET A 68 -6.21 23.97 10.83
C MET A 68 -6.82 22.65 11.29
N GLU A 69 -6.46 21.56 10.63
CA GLU A 69 -6.69 20.21 11.17
C GLU A 69 -5.48 19.75 11.98
N ARG A 70 -5.72 19.37 13.24
CA ARG A 70 -4.69 18.90 14.18
C ARG A 70 -5.22 17.74 15.00
N CYS A 71 -4.51 16.61 14.93
CA CYS A 71 -4.77 15.37 15.66
C CYS A 71 -6.20 14.83 15.48
N GLY A 72 -6.74 15.01 14.27
CA GLY A 72 -8.08 14.55 13.87
C GLY A 72 -9.23 15.49 14.22
N GLU A 73 -8.94 16.65 14.80
CA GLU A 73 -9.94 17.69 15.14
C GLU A 73 -9.61 19.00 14.40
N THR A 74 -10.61 19.82 14.13
CA THR A 74 -10.42 21.16 13.55
C THR A 74 -10.19 22.17 14.67
N ALA A 75 -9.07 22.88 14.65
CA ALA A 75 -8.76 23.93 15.63
C ALA A 75 -9.73 25.10 15.48
N ARG A 76 -10.16 25.66 16.61
CA ARG A 76 -11.08 26.80 16.64
C ARG A 76 -10.31 28.10 16.48
N PHE A 77 -10.89 29.08 15.78
CA PHE A 77 -10.36 30.44 15.83
C PHE A 77 -10.80 31.15 17.10
N ILE A 78 -9.84 31.81 17.74
CA ILE A 78 -10.09 32.77 18.80
C ILE A 78 -9.51 34.13 18.42
N TYR A 79 -10.22 35.20 18.77
CA TYR A 79 -9.80 36.57 18.50
C TYR A 79 -9.43 37.26 19.81
N GLN A 80 -8.18 37.73 19.88
CA GLN A 80 -7.62 38.39 21.05
C GLN A 80 -6.88 39.66 20.65
N CYS A 81 -6.51 40.51 21.61
CA CYS A 81 -5.67 41.65 21.30
C CYS A 81 -4.35 41.19 20.69
N CYS A 82 -3.97 41.82 19.57
CA CYS A 82 -2.68 41.56 18.95
C CYS A 82 -1.53 41.82 19.93
N SER A 83 -0.42 41.12 19.74
CA SER A 83 0.81 41.26 20.52
C SER A 83 1.19 42.74 20.67
N GLY A 84 1.48 43.16 21.91
CA GLY A 84 1.76 44.56 22.25
C GLY A 84 0.53 45.41 22.62
N PHE A 85 -0.68 44.85 22.55
CA PHE A 85 -1.92 45.48 23.00
C PHE A 85 -2.65 44.63 24.04
N GLU A 86 -3.39 45.28 24.91
CA GLU A 86 -4.21 44.64 25.93
C GLU A 86 -5.56 45.34 26.06
N GLU A 87 -6.51 44.66 26.70
CA GLU A 87 -7.83 45.21 26.91
C GLU A 87 -7.80 46.41 27.86
N ASP A 88 -8.48 47.50 27.49
CA ASP A 88 -8.66 48.66 28.36
C ASP A 88 -10.03 48.58 29.06
N PRO A 89 -10.10 48.26 30.36
CA PRO A 89 -11.36 48.16 31.08
C PRO A 89 -12.10 49.51 31.20
N ASN A 90 -11.45 50.63 30.89
CA ASN A 90 -12.02 51.98 30.97
C ASN A 90 -12.46 52.55 29.61
N THR A 91 -12.53 51.74 28.55
CA THR A 91 -13.04 52.20 27.25
C THR A 91 -14.54 52.47 27.30
N PHE A 92 -14.90 53.74 27.46
CA PHE A 92 -16.27 54.21 27.32
C PHE A 92 -16.73 54.02 25.87
N GLY A 93 -17.85 53.31 25.69
CA GLY A 93 -18.42 52.99 24.40
C GLY A 93 -18.51 54.21 23.47
N GLY A 94 -17.88 54.08 22.30
CA GLY A 94 -17.97 55.08 21.24
C GLY A 94 -19.41 55.35 20.83
N TYR A 95 -19.65 56.56 20.31
CA TYR A 95 -20.96 57.04 19.84
C TYR A 95 -21.71 55.98 19.01
N ARG A 96 -23.02 55.87 19.31
CA ARG A 96 -24.04 54.97 18.71
C ARG A 96 -23.62 54.27 17.41
N ARG A 97 -23.46 52.94 17.51
CA ARG A 97 -23.37 51.89 16.45
C ARG A 97 -21.97 51.28 16.16
N GLN A 98 -20.91 51.65 16.86
CA GLN A 98 -19.62 50.93 16.78
C GLN A 98 -19.38 50.06 18.02
N GLN A 99 -18.90 48.83 17.83
CA GLN A 99 -18.47 47.97 18.94
C GLN A 99 -17.38 48.68 19.75
N PRO A 100 -17.37 48.57 21.09
CA PRO A 100 -16.33 49.18 21.92
C PRO A 100 -14.95 48.64 21.51
N VAL A 101 -13.99 49.55 21.30
CA VAL A 101 -12.61 49.19 21.00
C VAL A 101 -12.00 48.58 22.26
N LYS A 102 -11.90 47.25 22.34
CA LYS A 102 -11.38 46.56 23.52
C LYS A 102 -9.86 46.70 23.64
N CYS A 103 -9.14 46.50 22.54
CA CYS A 103 -7.68 46.40 22.50
C CYS A 103 -7.00 47.76 22.26
N SER A 104 -7.22 48.72 23.17
CA SER A 104 -6.71 50.10 23.04
C SER A 104 -5.48 50.40 23.89
N ARG A 105 -5.24 49.64 24.97
CA ARG A 105 -4.09 49.88 25.86
C ARG A 105 -2.85 49.25 25.24
N MET A 106 -1.81 50.06 25.02
CA MET A 106 -0.54 49.60 24.46
C MET A 106 0.39 49.17 25.59
N ILE A 107 0.99 47.99 25.45
CA ILE A 107 2.07 47.53 26.31
C ILE A 107 3.30 48.40 25.98
N SER A 108 3.78 49.15 26.97
CA SER A 108 4.89 50.08 26.76
C SER A 108 6.17 49.33 26.33
N PRO A 109 6.75 49.65 25.15
CA PRO A 109 7.98 49.03 24.66
C PRO A 109 9.21 49.49 25.47
N TYR A 110 9.06 50.49 26.35
CA TYR A 110 10.13 51.00 27.20
C TYR A 110 10.22 50.29 28.55
N ASN A 111 9.31 49.36 28.84
CA ASN A 111 9.37 48.56 30.06
C ASN A 111 10.55 47.60 30.00
N GLU A 112 11.11 47.25 31.16
CA GLU A 112 12.10 46.17 31.22
C GLU A 112 11.46 44.86 30.73
N CYS A 113 12.23 44.01 30.05
CA CYS A 113 11.69 42.78 29.49
C CYS A 113 11.12 41.86 30.58
N ALA A 114 11.78 41.78 31.73
CA ALA A 114 11.26 41.06 32.89
C ALA A 114 9.91 41.62 33.40
N GLU A 115 9.74 42.95 33.41
CA GLU A 115 8.46 43.59 33.79
C GLU A 115 7.36 43.28 32.77
N THR A 116 7.72 43.23 31.48
CA THR A 116 6.78 42.90 30.39
C THR A 116 6.31 41.45 30.51
N ILE A 117 7.21 40.51 30.80
CA ILE A 117 6.87 39.10 31.07
C ILE A 117 5.98 38.96 32.31
N LEU A 118 6.27 39.70 33.38
CA LEU A 118 5.52 39.65 34.64
C LEU A 118 4.04 40.01 34.47
N LYS A 119 3.69 40.83 33.46
CA LYS A 119 2.30 41.21 33.15
C LYS A 119 1.50 40.10 32.45
N SER A 120 2.17 39.08 31.91
CA SER A 120 1.55 37.96 31.22
C SER A 120 1.49 36.73 32.12
N ALA A 121 0.32 36.43 32.70
CA ALA A 121 0.14 35.38 33.70
C ALA A 121 0.76 34.01 33.31
N GLU A 122 0.68 33.64 32.02
CA GLU A 122 1.18 32.35 31.51
C GLU A 122 2.71 32.20 31.56
N VAL A 123 3.45 33.31 31.45
CA VAL A 123 4.94 33.34 31.39
C VAL A 123 5.56 34.11 32.56
N ALA A 124 4.75 34.76 33.39
CA ALA A 124 5.18 35.51 34.57
C ALA A 124 6.15 34.75 35.49
N PRO A 125 6.03 33.42 35.71
CA PRO A 125 6.98 32.66 36.52
C PRO A 125 8.44 32.72 36.03
N PHE A 126 8.68 33.02 34.75
CA PHE A 126 10.02 33.14 34.16
C PHE A 126 10.70 34.51 34.43
N SER A 127 9.94 35.51 34.88
CA SER A 127 10.44 36.88 35.08
C SER A 127 11.59 37.00 36.11
N PRO A 128 11.55 36.32 37.27
CA PRO A 128 12.66 36.37 38.24
C PRO A 128 13.97 35.83 37.67
N ASP A 129 13.93 34.71 36.95
CA ASP A 129 15.11 34.07 36.37
C ASP A 129 15.70 34.93 35.25
N LEU A 130 14.85 35.53 34.42
CA LEU A 130 15.28 36.49 33.40
C LEU A 130 15.99 37.70 34.03
N SER A 131 15.49 38.19 35.16
CA SER A 131 16.10 39.32 35.88
C SER A 131 17.49 38.99 36.47
N ALA A 132 17.81 37.71 36.62
CA ALA A 132 19.12 37.25 37.07
C ALA A 132 20.17 37.26 35.95
N VAL A 133 19.76 37.21 34.68
CA VAL A 133 20.67 37.25 33.51
C VAL A 133 21.43 38.58 33.48
N SER A 134 22.76 38.50 33.59
CA SER A 134 23.62 39.66 33.80
C SER A 134 23.76 40.53 32.55
N GLU A 135 23.68 39.90 31.38
CA GLU A 135 23.82 40.46 30.05
C GLU A 135 22.70 41.45 29.75
N LEU A 136 21.49 41.19 30.26
CA LEU A 136 20.33 42.07 30.11
C LEU A 136 20.46 43.38 30.91
N LYS A 137 21.35 43.45 31.91
CA LYS A 137 21.55 44.66 32.74
C LYS A 137 22.45 45.70 32.07
N ASN A 138 23.22 45.30 31.05
CA ASN A 138 24.23 46.13 30.39
C ASN A 138 23.97 46.24 28.87
N GLU A 139 22.72 46.48 28.48
CA GLU A 139 22.27 46.59 27.08
C GLU A 139 23.13 47.54 26.22
N ALA A 140 23.57 48.68 26.77
CA ALA A 140 24.37 49.67 26.05
C ALA A 140 25.74 49.13 25.56
N ALA A 141 26.24 48.05 26.17
CA ALA A 141 27.49 47.38 25.79
C ALA A 141 27.24 46.10 24.97
N GLU A 142 26.14 45.39 25.23
CA GLU A 142 25.88 44.05 24.70
C GLU A 142 24.96 44.05 23.46
N GLY A 143 24.24 45.15 23.20
CA GLY A 143 23.24 45.26 22.12
C GLY A 143 21.85 44.75 22.51
N PRO A 144 20.89 44.71 21.56
CA PRO A 144 19.53 44.22 21.82
C PRO A 144 19.49 42.69 21.91
N PHE A 145 18.44 42.15 22.52
CA PHE A 145 18.24 40.70 22.71
C PHE A 145 16.90 40.20 22.17
N THR A 146 16.81 38.89 21.93
CA THR A 146 15.56 38.17 21.72
C THR A 146 15.40 37.16 22.86
N ILE A 147 14.22 37.14 23.48
CA ILE A 147 13.92 36.34 24.66
C ILE A 147 12.79 35.38 24.31
N PHE A 148 13.03 34.08 24.48
CA PHE A 148 12.03 33.03 24.27
C PHE A 148 11.43 32.61 25.61
N ALA A 149 10.36 33.27 26.05
CA ALA A 149 9.77 33.11 27.37
C ALA A 149 8.81 31.90 27.41
N PRO A 150 9.10 30.81 28.15
CA PRO A 150 8.23 29.65 28.17
C PRO A 150 7.02 29.82 29.06
N LYS A 151 5.89 29.27 28.63
CA LYS A 151 4.74 29.03 29.50
C LYS A 151 5.11 27.96 30.53
N MET A 152 4.79 28.24 31.78
CA MET A 152 5.13 27.37 32.92
C MET A 152 3.82 26.83 33.53
N GLY A 153 3.53 25.54 33.37
CA GLY A 153 2.34 24.87 33.91
C GLY A 153 2.50 24.39 35.35
N GLU A 154 1.38 24.05 36.01
CA GLU A 154 1.36 23.44 37.36
C GLU A 154 2.03 22.05 37.41
N ASP A 155 2.07 21.33 36.28
CA ASP A 155 2.62 19.97 36.15
C ASP A 155 4.08 19.93 35.66
N ASP A 156 4.65 21.05 35.20
CA ASP A 156 5.99 21.11 34.57
C ASP A 156 7.15 21.23 35.59
N GLY A 157 7.01 20.63 36.78
CA GLY A 157 8.11 20.42 37.72
C GLY A 157 8.55 21.63 38.58
N GLY A 158 7.66 22.61 38.88
CA GLY A 158 8.15 23.80 39.60
C GLY A 158 7.19 24.75 40.29
N ARG A 159 5.96 24.38 40.68
CA ARG A 159 5.15 24.91 41.82
C ARG A 159 3.66 24.67 41.55
N ALA A 160 3.00 23.96 42.47
CA ALA A 160 1.57 24.19 42.66
C ALA A 160 1.37 25.67 42.98
N VAL A 161 0.57 26.38 42.18
CA VAL A 161 0.07 27.70 42.59
C VAL A 161 -1.00 27.42 43.63
N LEU A 162 -0.55 27.21 44.88
CA LEU A 162 -1.49 27.08 46.00
C LEU A 162 -2.42 28.30 45.98
N PRO A 163 -3.75 28.12 46.08
CA PRO A 163 -4.67 29.24 46.26
C PRO A 163 -4.27 29.95 47.56
N GLY A 164 -3.73 31.16 47.45
CA GLY A 164 -3.15 31.92 48.57
C GLY A 164 -1.62 32.08 48.56
N SER A 165 -0.94 31.63 47.51
CA SER A 165 0.47 31.96 47.25
C SER A 165 0.67 33.48 47.05
N PRO A 166 1.73 34.11 47.61
CA PRO A 166 1.96 35.56 47.51
C PRO A 166 2.14 36.08 46.07
N TYR A 167 2.21 35.18 45.08
CA TYR A 167 2.19 35.51 43.65
C TYR A 167 0.89 36.18 43.19
N CYS A 168 -0.28 35.77 43.71
CA CYS A 168 -1.56 36.41 43.35
C CYS A 168 -1.68 37.83 43.92
N GLU A 169 -1.18 38.04 45.15
CA GLU A 169 -1.11 39.38 45.76
C GLU A 169 -0.13 40.30 45.00
N LEU A 170 0.98 39.76 44.50
CA LEU A 170 1.98 40.51 43.73
C LEU A 170 1.47 40.95 42.34
N VAL A 171 0.75 40.10 41.61
CA VAL A 171 0.15 40.48 40.31
C VAL A 171 -0.89 41.59 40.50
N GLU A 172 -1.67 41.55 41.59
CA GLU A 172 -2.66 42.59 41.94
C GLU A 172 -2.01 43.90 42.45
N LEU A 173 -0.81 43.83 43.03
CA LEU A 173 -0.05 44.99 43.51
C LEU A 173 0.79 45.66 42.41
N VAL A 174 1.34 44.88 41.45
CA VAL A 174 2.06 45.39 40.28
C VAL A 174 1.10 46.06 39.29
N THR A 175 -0.10 45.51 39.07
CA THR A 175 -1.16 46.18 38.30
C THR A 175 -1.64 47.50 38.92
N ARG A 176 -1.37 47.72 40.22
CA ARG A 176 -1.61 48.99 40.94
C ARG A 176 -0.41 49.96 40.95
N GLY A 177 0.70 49.65 40.26
CA GLY A 177 1.80 50.60 40.01
C GLY A 177 2.84 50.74 41.13
N LEU A 178 2.95 49.78 42.04
CA LEU A 178 3.98 49.78 43.10
C LEU A 178 5.29 49.13 42.62
N LYS A 179 6.42 49.85 42.70
CA LYS A 179 7.77 49.30 42.44
C LYS A 179 8.20 48.39 43.57
N PHE A 180 8.52 47.13 43.27
CA PHE A 180 9.06 46.16 44.24
C PHE A 180 10.46 45.66 43.86
N SER A 181 11.28 45.41 44.87
CA SER A 181 12.60 44.77 44.73
C SER A 181 12.42 43.26 44.56
N LEU A 182 12.93 42.70 43.46
CA LEU A 182 12.84 41.28 43.04
C LEU A 182 13.62 40.29 43.91
N SER A 183 14.12 40.71 45.08
CA SER A 183 15.04 39.94 45.94
C SER A 183 14.39 38.84 46.81
N PHE A 184 13.13 38.47 46.55
CA PHE A 184 12.36 37.54 47.40
C PHE A 184 12.16 36.13 46.81
N PHE A 185 12.71 35.85 45.62
CA PHE A 185 12.58 34.55 44.96
C PHE A 185 13.82 33.67 45.23
N PRO A 186 13.66 32.43 45.74
CA PRO A 186 14.79 31.52 45.92
C PRO A 186 15.42 31.17 44.56
N PRO A 187 16.76 31.07 44.46
CA PRO A 187 17.50 30.91 43.20
C PRO A 187 17.45 29.51 42.58
N ASP A 188 16.70 28.56 43.15
CA ASP A 188 16.66 27.17 42.68
C ASP A 188 15.57 26.98 41.61
N SER A 189 15.69 27.73 40.50
CA SER A 189 14.85 27.49 39.32
C SER A 189 15.45 26.38 38.44
N PRO A 190 14.66 25.41 37.98
CA PRO A 190 15.09 24.37 37.05
C PRO A 190 15.43 24.88 35.64
N ILE A 191 15.07 26.12 35.30
CA ILE A 191 15.28 26.68 33.96
C ILE A 191 16.45 27.66 33.96
N GLU A 192 17.46 27.34 33.17
CA GLU A 192 18.59 28.24 32.93
C GLU A 192 18.16 29.34 31.92
N ALA A 193 17.68 30.47 32.45
CA ALA A 193 17.13 31.58 31.64
C ALA A 193 18.10 32.10 30.57
N SER A 194 19.42 31.96 30.77
CA SER A 194 20.42 32.31 29.77
C SER A 194 20.39 31.44 28.51
N GLU A 195 19.81 30.23 28.56
CA GLU A 195 19.56 29.42 27.35
C GLU A 195 18.38 29.93 26.53
N HIS A 196 17.50 30.74 27.12
CA HIS A 196 16.31 31.30 26.48
C HIS A 196 16.53 32.70 25.91
N VAL A 197 17.75 33.24 26.02
CA VAL A 197 18.11 34.57 25.56
C VAL A 197 19.18 34.48 24.49
N VAL A 198 18.97 35.16 23.37
CA VAL A 198 19.91 35.24 22.25
C VAL A 198 20.22 36.70 21.92
N ARG A 199 21.40 36.94 21.32
CA ARG A 199 21.86 38.28 20.95
C ARG A 199 21.25 38.73 19.63
N GLY A 200 20.78 39.97 19.56
CA GLY A 200 20.10 40.55 18.40
C GLY A 200 18.60 40.70 18.62
N ARG A 201 17.97 41.59 17.84
CA ARG A 201 16.51 41.73 17.76
C ARG A 201 16.04 40.92 16.56
N PHE A 202 15.34 39.82 16.81
CA PHE A 202 14.77 38.94 15.79
C PHE A 202 13.26 38.92 15.94
N TYR A 203 12.57 39.49 14.95
CA TYR A 203 11.12 39.43 14.83
C TYR A 203 10.67 38.11 14.21
N ALA A 204 9.38 37.78 14.27
CA ALA A 204 8.83 36.55 13.68
C ALA A 204 9.19 36.39 12.19
N GLU A 205 9.30 37.49 11.45
CA GLU A 205 9.72 37.51 10.05
C GLU A 205 11.21 37.20 9.83
N ASP A 206 12.06 37.49 10.82
CA ASP A 206 13.49 37.19 10.78
C ASP A 206 13.78 35.70 11.07
N LEU A 207 12.89 35.04 11.82
CA LEU A 207 12.99 33.64 12.22
C LEU A 207 12.67 32.71 11.04
N LYS A 208 13.71 32.39 10.27
CA LYS A 208 13.66 31.51 9.09
C LYS A 208 13.95 30.06 9.47
N GLU A 209 13.32 29.11 8.77
CA GLU A 209 13.60 27.67 8.91
C GLU A 209 15.11 27.40 8.80
N GLY A 210 15.64 26.61 9.73
CA GLY A 210 17.05 26.21 9.73
C GLY A 210 18.01 27.24 10.31
N MET A 211 17.53 28.39 10.76
CA MET A 211 18.36 29.39 11.43
C MET A 211 18.85 28.86 12.79
N GLU A 212 20.11 29.11 13.11
CA GLU A 212 20.72 28.78 14.40
C GLU A 212 21.09 30.06 15.16
N LEU A 213 20.55 30.21 16.38
CA LEU A 213 20.70 31.40 17.21
C LEU A 213 21.62 31.11 18.39
N GLU A 214 22.67 31.90 18.57
CA GLU A 214 23.60 31.73 19.70
C GLU A 214 22.98 32.23 21.01
N THR A 215 22.90 31.34 22.00
CA THR A 215 22.43 31.66 23.35
C THR A 215 23.47 32.50 24.09
N VAL A 216 23.03 33.34 25.02
CA VAL A 216 23.95 34.23 25.76
C VAL A 216 24.92 33.47 26.66
N ASP A 217 24.54 32.27 27.13
CA ASP A 217 25.45 31.39 27.89
C ASP A 217 26.59 30.79 27.03
N GLY A 218 26.49 30.89 25.70
CA GLY A 218 27.47 30.37 24.74
C GLY A 218 27.58 28.85 24.68
N ARG A 219 26.70 28.09 25.35
CA ARG A 219 26.81 26.62 25.43
C ARG A 219 26.23 25.90 24.23
N ARG A 220 25.22 26.48 23.57
CA ARG A 220 24.56 25.88 22.40
C ARG A 220 23.94 26.92 21.47
N LYS A 221 23.37 26.45 20.36
CA LYS A 221 22.56 27.26 19.46
C LYS A 221 21.13 26.77 19.48
N LEU A 222 20.17 27.69 19.45
CA LEU A 222 18.74 27.39 19.30
C LEU A 222 18.41 27.23 17.82
N TYR A 223 17.70 26.16 17.47
CA TYR A 223 17.32 25.86 16.10
C TYR A 223 15.90 26.34 15.80
N VAL A 224 15.75 27.15 14.76
CA VAL A 224 14.44 27.67 14.30
C VAL A 224 13.80 26.67 13.35
N SER A 225 12.55 26.31 13.65
CA SER A 225 11.70 25.42 12.85
C SER A 225 10.40 26.13 12.44
N ARG A 226 9.88 25.79 11.27
CA ARG A 226 8.59 26.19 10.72
C ARG A 226 7.80 24.92 10.41
N PHE A 227 6.71 24.74 11.14
CA PHE A 227 5.82 23.60 10.98
C PHE A 227 4.72 23.91 9.96
N ALA A 228 3.82 22.95 9.76
CA ALA A 228 2.65 23.15 8.92
C ALA A 228 1.82 24.35 9.41
N TYR A 229 1.08 24.98 8.49
CA TYR A 229 0.27 26.18 8.76
C TYR A 229 1.09 27.41 9.21
N GLY A 230 2.42 27.41 9.01
CA GLY A 230 3.28 28.56 9.33
C GLY A 230 3.64 28.67 10.82
N VAL A 231 3.31 27.68 11.64
CA VAL A 231 3.61 27.71 13.08
C VAL A 231 5.13 27.70 13.28
N LEU A 232 5.64 28.72 13.97
CA LEU A 232 7.04 28.85 14.34
C LEU A 232 7.36 28.00 15.57
N GLY A 233 8.58 27.46 15.60
CA GLY A 233 9.12 26.77 16.77
C GLY A 233 10.59 27.04 16.97
N ILE A 234 11.03 27.00 18.23
CA ILE A 234 12.42 27.14 18.64
C ILE A 234 12.79 25.88 19.41
N ASP A 235 13.76 25.11 18.91
CA ASP A 235 14.10 23.80 19.46
C ASP A 235 12.87 22.93 19.75
N CYS A 236 11.98 22.84 18.76
CA CYS A 236 10.70 22.13 18.85
C CYS A 236 9.62 22.75 19.76
N ALA A 237 9.90 23.78 20.56
CA ALA A 237 8.89 24.50 21.30
C ALA A 237 8.13 25.48 20.39
N GLU A 238 6.83 25.25 20.19
CA GLU A 238 5.95 26.12 19.39
C GLU A 238 5.83 27.52 20.00
N ILE A 239 5.89 28.57 19.18
CA ILE A 239 5.69 29.95 19.62
C ILE A 239 4.19 30.24 19.71
N THR A 240 3.73 30.70 20.88
CA THR A 240 2.31 31.03 21.14
C THR A 240 2.00 32.50 20.87
N ASP A 241 2.98 33.38 21.04
CA ASP A 241 2.85 34.82 20.86
C ASP A 241 4.20 35.41 20.44
N VAL A 242 4.21 36.37 19.52
CA VAL A 242 5.44 36.89 18.91
C VAL A 242 5.60 38.39 19.12
N ASP A 243 6.81 38.89 18.88
CA ASP A 243 7.08 40.31 18.64
C ASP A 243 6.67 41.27 19.78
N LEU A 244 6.73 40.79 21.03
CA LEU A 244 6.46 41.63 22.20
C LEU A 244 7.67 42.52 22.50
N GLU A 245 7.49 43.81 22.22
CA GLU A 245 8.51 44.83 22.41
C GLU A 245 8.81 45.10 23.89
N CYS A 246 10.10 45.17 24.22
CA CYS A 246 10.60 45.62 25.52
C CYS A 246 11.89 46.44 25.37
N ARG A 247 12.30 47.08 26.47
CA ARG A 247 13.39 48.07 26.46
C ARG A 247 14.66 47.52 25.82
N SER A 248 15.06 46.31 26.22
CA SER A 248 16.31 45.69 25.79
C SER A 248 16.17 44.68 24.67
N GLY A 249 15.00 44.56 24.02
CA GLY A 249 14.81 43.49 23.05
C GLY A 249 13.38 43.22 22.62
N VAL A 250 13.17 41.99 22.15
CA VAL A 250 11.88 41.44 21.74
C VAL A 250 11.64 40.11 22.46
N ILE A 251 10.40 39.87 22.88
CA ILE A 251 9.97 38.65 23.57
C ILE A 251 9.06 37.84 22.65
N HIS A 252 9.33 36.55 22.55
CA HIS A 252 8.45 35.54 21.96
C HIS A 252 8.04 34.57 23.06
N LYS A 253 6.75 34.28 23.20
CA LYS A 253 6.25 33.32 24.19
C LYS A 253 6.28 31.92 23.61
N LEU A 254 6.81 30.95 24.35
CA LEU A 254 6.82 29.54 23.95
C LEU A 254 5.70 28.78 24.65
N ARG A 255 5.15 27.78 23.96
CA ARG A 255 4.17 26.85 24.50
C ARG A 255 4.71 26.02 25.66
N HIS A 256 6.00 25.68 25.61
CA HIS A 256 6.69 24.89 26.64
C HIS A 256 8.14 25.37 26.80
N PRO A 257 8.82 24.98 27.89
CA PRO A 257 10.27 25.13 28.03
C PRO A 257 11.05 24.49 26.88
N LEU A 258 12.25 25.04 26.59
CA LEU A 258 13.14 24.51 25.53
C LEU A 258 13.61 23.08 25.85
N ASN A 259 13.59 22.69 27.13
CA ASN A 259 13.95 21.35 27.57
C ASN A 259 12.84 20.30 27.46
N GLY A 260 11.67 20.65 26.94
CA GLY A 260 10.51 19.77 26.84
C GLY A 260 9.56 19.98 28.03
N ARG A 261 8.68 19.00 28.25
CA ARG A 261 7.69 19.00 29.35
C ARG A 261 8.18 18.27 30.61
N GLY A 262 9.41 17.74 30.59
CA GLY A 262 9.93 16.87 31.65
C GLY A 262 10.48 17.58 32.87
N THR A 263 10.56 16.81 33.96
CA THR A 263 11.08 17.21 35.27
C THR A 263 12.61 17.15 35.38
N PHE A 264 13.31 16.76 34.31
CA PHE A 264 14.75 16.48 34.33
C PHE A 264 15.56 17.66 33.81
N THR A 265 16.22 18.36 34.74
CA THR A 265 16.81 19.68 34.48
C THR A 265 18.34 19.66 34.40
N ASN A 266 18.96 18.52 34.71
CA ASN A 266 20.41 18.35 34.66
C ASN A 266 20.81 17.34 33.57
N THR A 267 20.58 17.71 32.31
CA THR A 267 20.95 16.90 31.14
C THR A 267 21.87 17.66 30.21
N ASP A 268 22.86 16.97 29.65
CA ASP A 268 23.84 17.52 28.71
C ASP A 268 23.24 17.54 27.30
N ARG A 269 22.86 18.73 26.82
CA ARG A 269 22.21 18.93 25.52
C ARG A 269 23.18 19.30 24.39
N THR A 270 24.49 19.16 24.62
CA THR A 270 25.53 19.47 23.63
C THR A 270 25.40 18.64 22.36
N SER A 271 24.85 17.43 22.45
CA SER A 271 24.47 16.59 21.32
C SER A 271 23.32 15.66 21.70
N VAL A 272 22.61 15.09 20.72
CA VAL A 272 21.60 14.06 20.98
C VAL A 272 22.21 12.88 21.75
N MET A 273 23.45 12.48 21.45
CA MET A 273 24.11 11.41 22.18
C MET A 273 24.39 11.77 23.64
N SER A 274 24.91 12.99 23.91
CA SER A 274 25.16 13.48 25.27
C SER A 274 23.86 13.55 26.08
N LEU A 275 22.77 13.97 25.45
CA LEU A 275 21.45 14.05 26.08
C LEU A 275 20.99 12.65 26.49
N LEU A 276 21.09 11.68 25.58
CA LEU A 276 20.72 10.30 25.86
C LEU A 276 21.56 9.67 26.98
N GLN A 277 22.85 10.02 27.10
CA GLN A 277 23.76 9.47 28.12
C GLN A 277 23.62 10.10 29.49
N SER A 278 23.29 11.38 29.55
CA SER A 278 23.13 12.14 30.78
C SER A 278 21.72 11.97 31.37
N HIS A 279 20.72 11.67 30.55
CA HIS A 279 19.35 11.46 31.01
C HIS A 279 19.15 10.04 31.60
N PRO A 280 18.68 9.91 32.87
CA PRO A 280 18.64 8.64 33.59
C PRO A 280 17.76 7.59 32.93
N GLU A 281 16.62 7.99 32.35
CA GLU A 281 15.70 7.08 31.66
C GLU A 281 16.20 6.58 30.30
N THR A 282 17.21 7.21 29.69
CA THR A 282 17.66 6.85 28.34
C THR A 282 19.09 6.32 28.29
N GLN A 283 19.86 6.47 29.37
CA GLN A 283 21.27 6.08 29.42
C GLN A 283 21.49 4.60 29.06
N ALA A 284 20.63 3.70 29.56
CA ALA A 284 20.71 2.27 29.26
C ALA A 284 20.55 2.00 27.75
N PHE A 285 19.61 2.69 27.11
CA PHE A 285 19.38 2.62 25.66
C PHE A 285 20.56 3.22 24.88
N ALA A 286 21.06 4.38 25.30
CA ALA A 286 22.19 5.05 24.67
C ALA A 286 23.42 4.13 24.60
N ASN A 287 23.69 3.39 25.68
CA ASN A 287 24.82 2.48 25.77
C ASN A 287 24.75 1.29 24.81
N ASP A 288 23.55 0.91 24.36
CA ASP A 288 23.36 -0.24 23.45
C ASP A 288 23.20 0.18 21.98
N LEU A 289 23.26 1.49 21.66
CA LEU A 289 23.28 1.95 20.27
C LEU A 289 24.53 1.43 19.51
N PRO A 290 24.40 1.14 18.20
CA PRO A 290 25.54 0.84 17.33
C PRO A 290 26.60 1.93 17.38
N SER A 291 27.88 1.54 17.30
CA SER A 291 29.01 2.49 17.42
C SER A 291 28.97 3.62 16.38
N ASP A 292 28.51 3.32 15.17
CA ASP A 292 28.37 4.29 14.09
C ASP A 292 27.30 5.33 14.38
N LEU A 293 26.15 4.88 14.89
CA LEU A 293 25.07 5.79 15.30
C LEU A 293 25.48 6.63 16.50
N LYS A 294 26.23 6.07 17.47
CA LYS A 294 26.76 6.88 18.59
C LYS A 294 27.64 8.02 18.10
N ARG A 295 28.54 7.72 17.15
CA ARG A 295 29.41 8.72 16.51
C ARG A 295 28.59 9.78 15.77
N ASP A 296 27.61 9.35 14.98
CA ASP A 296 26.76 10.24 14.19
C ASP A 296 25.87 11.14 15.07
N LEU A 297 25.27 10.59 16.12
CA LEU A 297 24.45 11.33 17.09
C LEU A 297 25.29 12.30 17.95
N GLY A 298 26.58 12.03 18.12
CA GLY A 298 27.53 12.95 18.75
C GLY A 298 28.13 14.00 17.80
N ALA A 299 27.99 13.82 16.48
CA ALA A 299 28.62 14.67 15.46
C ALA A 299 27.77 15.90 15.12
N VAL A 300 27.76 16.89 16.01
CA VAL A 300 26.98 18.14 15.87
C VAL A 300 27.34 18.90 14.59
N TYR A 301 28.64 19.01 14.28
CA TYR A 301 29.14 19.77 13.12
C TYR A 301 28.92 19.09 11.76
N SER A 302 28.26 17.93 11.72
CA SER A 302 27.95 17.25 10.46
C SER A 302 26.84 17.92 9.65
N GLY A 303 26.09 18.83 10.27
CA GLY A 303 24.88 19.43 9.70
C GLY A 303 23.69 18.47 9.62
N LYS A 304 23.87 17.19 10.00
CA LYS A 304 22.78 16.22 10.08
C LYS A 304 22.06 16.37 11.41
N ARG A 305 20.73 16.31 11.35
CA ARG A 305 19.87 16.29 12.54
C ARG A 305 19.15 14.95 12.66
N TYR A 306 18.82 14.56 13.88
CA TYR A 306 18.20 13.26 14.16
C TYR A 306 16.99 13.39 15.07
N THR A 307 16.14 12.36 15.05
CA THR A 307 15.07 12.17 16.02
C THR A 307 15.26 10.81 16.68
N VAL A 308 15.31 10.75 18.00
CA VAL A 308 15.46 9.49 18.73
C VAL A 308 14.21 9.22 19.55
N LEU A 309 13.52 8.13 19.24
CA LEU A 309 12.37 7.64 19.99
C LEU A 309 12.89 6.74 21.13
N ALA A 310 13.41 7.34 22.20
CA ALA A 310 14.11 6.60 23.24
C ALA A 310 13.13 5.87 24.18
N PRO A 311 13.19 4.54 24.33
CA PRO A 311 12.43 3.85 25.36
C PRO A 311 12.97 4.16 26.75
N ARG A 312 12.05 4.33 27.71
CA ARG A 312 12.39 4.51 29.13
C ARG A 312 13.22 3.35 29.69
N ALA A 313 13.96 3.59 30.76
CA ALA A 313 15.01 2.68 31.21
C ALA A 313 14.46 1.31 31.59
N GLN A 314 13.31 1.28 32.28
CA GLN A 314 12.62 0.04 32.62
C GLN A 314 12.27 -0.77 31.36
N ALA A 315 11.67 -0.14 30.35
CA ALA A 315 11.28 -0.81 29.12
C ALA A 315 12.49 -1.34 28.35
N TRP A 316 13.58 -0.55 28.27
CA TRP A 316 14.78 -1.01 27.60
C TRP A 316 15.44 -2.19 28.31
N ASN A 317 15.46 -2.19 29.65
CA ASN A 317 15.97 -3.31 30.44
C ASN A 317 15.14 -4.60 30.22
N ASP A 318 13.84 -4.49 29.93
CA ASP A 318 13.00 -5.64 29.55
C ASP A 318 13.39 -6.22 28.19
N ILE A 319 13.78 -5.36 27.24
CA ILE A 319 14.29 -5.77 25.93
C ILE A 319 15.64 -6.46 26.06
N LYS A 320 16.56 -5.94 26.88
CA LYS A 320 17.89 -6.53 27.10
C LYS A 320 17.85 -7.95 27.67
N ARG A 321 16.76 -8.32 28.36
CA ARG A 321 16.55 -9.69 28.85
C ARG A 321 16.14 -10.66 27.75
N GLN A 322 15.61 -10.16 26.63
CA GLN A 322 15.09 -10.95 25.52
C GLN A 322 16.05 -10.98 24.33
N PHE A 323 16.80 -9.90 24.11
CA PHE A 323 17.69 -9.73 22.97
C PHE A 323 19.08 -9.26 23.41
N THR A 324 20.11 -9.78 22.75
CA THR A 324 21.52 -9.48 23.05
C THR A 324 22.32 -9.31 21.76
N GLY A 325 23.55 -8.78 21.87
CA GLY A 325 24.49 -8.66 20.76
C GLY A 325 23.98 -7.77 19.62
N GLU A 326 24.24 -8.19 18.38
CA GLU A 326 23.89 -7.43 17.17
C GLU A 326 22.39 -7.17 17.05
N LYS A 327 21.54 -8.14 17.45
CA LYS A 327 20.08 -7.99 17.37
C LYS A 327 19.57 -6.87 18.28
N LEU A 328 20.14 -6.73 19.48
CA LEU A 328 19.83 -5.62 20.38
C LEU A 328 20.23 -4.26 19.77
N GLN A 329 21.40 -4.20 19.12
CA GLN A 329 21.88 -3.00 18.42
C GLN A 329 20.99 -2.62 17.23
N GLN A 330 20.52 -3.62 16.47
CA GLN A 330 19.55 -3.39 15.39
C GLN A 330 18.21 -2.86 15.93
N ILE A 331 17.71 -3.42 17.03
CA ILE A 331 16.52 -2.89 17.72
C ILE A 331 16.76 -1.46 18.18
N ALA A 332 17.93 -1.15 18.74
CA ALA A 332 18.27 0.20 19.16
C ALA A 332 18.29 1.18 17.97
N ALA A 333 18.89 0.77 16.84
CA ALA A 333 18.91 1.55 15.61
C ALA A 333 17.52 1.86 15.06
N ARG A 334 16.54 0.96 15.23
CA ARG A 334 15.15 1.19 14.78
C ARG A 334 14.47 2.40 15.43
N HIS A 335 14.95 2.82 16.59
CA HIS A 335 14.44 3.97 17.33
C HIS A 335 15.06 5.30 16.87
N VAL A 336 16.01 5.27 15.92
CA VAL A 336 16.65 6.47 15.39
C VAL A 336 16.05 6.79 14.02
N LEU A 337 15.56 8.01 13.87
CA LEU A 337 14.99 8.56 12.65
C LEU A 337 15.92 9.65 12.10
N PRO A 338 16.08 9.75 10.77
CA PRO A 338 16.77 10.86 10.14
C PRO A 338 15.91 12.14 10.24
N ASN A 339 16.59 13.28 10.29
CA ASN A 339 16.02 14.62 10.46
C ASN A 339 15.41 14.84 11.86
N GLN A 340 15.27 16.11 12.24
CA GLN A 340 14.56 16.52 13.43
C GLN A 340 13.06 16.55 13.15
N VAL A 341 12.28 15.82 13.93
CA VAL A 341 10.82 15.71 13.83
C VAL A 341 10.23 16.04 15.18
N CYS A 342 9.82 17.29 15.35
CA CYS A 342 9.17 17.80 16.55
C CYS A 342 7.71 17.32 16.65
N SER A 343 7.13 17.30 17.85
CA SER A 343 5.72 16.95 18.05
C SER A 343 4.77 17.92 17.34
N GLY A 344 5.14 19.21 17.25
CA GLY A 344 4.42 20.23 16.46
C GLY A 344 4.40 19.98 14.95
N ALA A 345 5.28 19.12 14.43
CA ALA A 345 5.25 18.64 13.05
C ALA A 345 4.41 17.35 12.88
N LEU A 346 3.98 16.72 13.98
CA LEU A 346 3.23 15.46 14.02
C LEU A 346 1.75 15.73 14.31
N ILE A 347 1.14 16.59 13.51
CA ILE A 347 -0.25 17.06 13.71
C ILE A 347 -1.28 16.32 12.86
N SER A 348 -0.87 15.55 11.86
CA SER A 348 -1.82 14.72 11.12
C SER A 348 -2.33 13.58 12.02
N LYS A 349 -3.55 13.09 11.76
CA LYS A 349 -4.09 11.93 12.49
C LYS A 349 -3.16 10.71 12.43
N MET A 350 -2.53 10.50 11.27
CA MET A 350 -1.51 9.48 11.07
C MET A 350 -0.30 10.09 10.39
N ASN A 351 0.88 9.95 11.01
CA ASN A 351 2.16 10.43 10.52
C ASN A 351 3.06 9.23 10.26
N GLN A 352 3.50 9.03 9.02
CA GLN A 352 4.40 7.94 8.67
C GLN A 352 5.81 8.47 8.45
N LYS A 353 6.79 7.97 9.20
CA LYS A 353 8.22 8.33 9.10
C LYS A 353 9.05 7.09 8.80
N SER A 354 10.24 7.26 8.24
CA SER A 354 11.22 6.17 8.09
C SER A 354 12.29 6.28 9.17
N ASN A 355 12.72 5.16 9.74
CA ASN A 355 13.91 5.12 10.60
C ASN A 355 15.20 5.04 9.75
N VAL A 356 16.37 5.03 10.41
CA VAL A 356 17.67 4.93 9.74
C VAL A 356 17.92 3.59 9.03
N LEU A 357 17.13 2.56 9.31
CA LEU A 357 17.16 1.27 8.63
C LEU A 357 16.19 1.21 7.43
N GLY A 358 15.35 2.24 7.24
CA GLY A 358 14.33 2.31 6.19
C GLY A 358 12.93 1.87 6.63
N ASP A 359 12.79 1.19 7.78
CA ASP A 359 11.50 0.73 8.30
C ASP A 359 10.55 1.92 8.53
N LYS A 360 9.25 1.69 8.36
CA LYS A 360 8.22 2.72 8.55
C LYS A 360 7.72 2.71 9.99
N VAL A 361 7.77 3.86 10.64
CA VAL A 361 7.19 4.11 11.96
C VAL A 361 5.90 4.92 11.79
N LYS A 362 4.78 4.38 12.31
CA LYS A 362 3.47 5.04 12.29
C LYS A 362 3.23 5.73 13.62
N ILE A 363 3.16 7.06 13.62
CA ILE A 363 2.90 7.88 14.79
C ILE A 363 1.49 8.48 14.64
N ILE A 364 0.59 8.08 15.54
CA ILE A 364 -0.78 8.56 15.58
C ILE A 364 -0.84 9.78 16.49
N CYS A 365 -1.58 10.81 16.06
CA CYS A 365 -1.95 11.94 16.92
C CYS A 365 -3.47 11.97 17.11
N THR A 366 -3.90 12.02 18.37
CA THR A 366 -5.30 12.16 18.77
C THR A 366 -5.44 13.20 19.88
N ILE A 367 -6.67 13.63 20.14
CA ILE A 367 -7.00 14.42 21.32
C ILE A 367 -7.63 13.50 22.36
N ASP A 368 -7.04 13.45 23.55
CA ASP A 368 -7.66 12.78 24.68
C ASP A 368 -8.80 13.67 25.21
N LYS A 369 -10.02 13.16 25.11
CA LYS A 369 -11.24 13.90 25.49
C LYS A 369 -11.36 14.12 27.00
N GLN A 370 -10.63 13.38 27.82
CA GLN A 370 -10.68 13.53 29.28
C GLN A 370 -9.75 14.65 29.75
N SER A 371 -8.51 14.65 29.27
CA SER A 371 -7.50 15.66 29.61
C SER A 371 -7.57 16.91 28.72
N SER A 372 -8.28 16.85 27.59
CA SER A 372 -8.25 17.85 26.52
C SER A 372 -6.83 18.12 26.00
N GLN A 373 -5.94 17.13 26.08
CA GLN A 373 -4.56 17.25 25.60
C GLN A 373 -4.32 16.42 24.34
N GLU A 374 -3.35 16.88 23.55
CA GLU A 374 -2.83 16.11 22.43
C GLU A 374 -2.08 14.88 22.94
N LYS A 375 -2.50 13.70 22.48
CA LYS A 375 -1.85 12.43 22.75
C LYS A 375 -1.18 11.91 21.48
N ARG A 376 0.09 11.54 21.59
CA ARG A 376 0.85 10.92 20.50
C ARG A 376 1.33 9.54 20.93
N TYR A 377 1.20 8.59 20.02
CA TYR A 377 1.65 7.23 20.26
C TYR A 377 2.07 6.55 18.96
N ILE A 378 2.95 5.57 19.09
CA ILE A 378 3.35 4.71 17.97
C ILE A 378 2.36 3.57 17.88
N MET A 379 1.85 3.33 16.67
CA MET A 379 1.05 2.16 16.38
C MET A 379 1.95 1.06 15.81
N THR A 380 2.07 -0.05 16.54
CA THR A 380 2.82 -1.23 16.07
C THR A 380 2.03 -2.02 15.02
N GLU A 381 2.68 -3.00 14.40
CA GLU A 381 2.05 -3.93 13.45
C GLU A 381 0.95 -4.80 14.11
N CYS A 382 1.00 -4.98 15.42
CA CYS A 382 0.01 -5.73 16.19
C CYS A 382 -1.13 -4.84 16.75
N ASP A 383 -1.30 -3.61 16.25
CA ASP A 383 -2.22 -2.58 16.78
C ASP A 383 -2.01 -2.28 18.28
N GLU A 384 -0.78 -2.47 18.79
CA GLU A 384 -0.41 -2.01 20.14
C GLU A 384 -0.02 -0.53 20.09
N GLU A 385 -0.58 0.26 21.01
CA GLU A 385 -0.22 1.65 21.24
C GLU A 385 1.01 1.75 22.16
N ILE A 386 2.04 2.48 21.73
CA ILE A 386 3.20 2.85 22.54
C ILE A 386 3.20 4.36 22.71
N ASN A 387 2.81 4.85 23.89
CA ASN A 387 2.71 6.28 24.18
C ASN A 387 4.09 6.97 24.18
N LEU A 388 4.11 8.20 23.64
CA LEU A 388 5.20 9.14 23.86
C LEU A 388 4.93 9.81 25.22
N ILE A 389 5.74 9.48 26.23
CA ILE A 389 5.63 10.01 27.59
C ILE A 389 6.06 11.48 27.62
N GLU A 390 7.20 11.75 27.01
CA GLU A 390 7.78 13.09 26.93
C GLU A 390 8.20 13.36 25.49
N THR A 391 7.91 14.55 25.01
CA THR A 391 8.23 14.96 23.65
C THR A 391 9.13 16.18 23.66
N ASP A 392 9.85 16.33 22.56
CA ASP A 392 10.59 17.56 22.25
C ASP A 392 11.76 17.86 23.21
N MET A 393 12.43 16.83 23.74
CA MET A 393 13.71 17.02 24.42
C MET A 393 14.79 17.34 23.37
N ALA A 394 14.95 18.62 23.05
CA ALA A 394 15.86 19.07 22.01
C ALA A 394 17.34 19.00 22.43
N ALA A 395 18.21 18.84 21.45
CA ALA A 395 19.66 18.92 21.58
C ALA A 395 20.26 19.61 20.34
N ALA A 396 21.55 19.94 20.38
CA ALA A 396 22.19 20.74 19.32
C ALA A 396 22.00 20.19 17.90
N ASN A 397 21.94 18.87 17.73
CA ASN A 397 21.78 18.18 16.44
C ASN A 397 20.53 17.28 16.37
N GLY A 398 19.45 17.61 17.08
CA GLY A 398 18.21 16.84 16.95
C GLY A 398 17.29 16.91 18.15
N VAL A 399 16.42 15.91 18.27
CA VAL A 399 15.39 15.81 19.31
C VAL A 399 15.23 14.38 19.81
N VAL A 400 14.93 14.23 21.10
CA VAL A 400 14.59 12.95 21.73
C VAL A 400 13.12 12.99 22.17
N HIS A 401 12.38 11.92 21.90
CA HIS A 401 11.04 11.67 22.45
C HIS A 401 11.11 10.41 23.30
N LEU A 402 10.67 10.50 24.56
CA LEU A 402 10.67 9.37 25.49
C LEU A 402 9.44 8.48 25.26
N LEU A 403 9.65 7.19 25.09
CA LEU A 403 8.60 6.19 24.93
C LEU A 403 8.36 5.39 26.20
N GLU A 404 7.11 5.01 26.42
CA GLU A 404 6.75 4.10 27.52
C GLU A 404 7.29 2.68 27.37
N LYS A 405 7.45 2.24 26.11
CA LYS A 405 7.90 0.90 25.70
C LYS A 405 8.84 1.02 24.51
N ALA A 406 9.65 0.00 24.30
CA ALA A 406 10.48 -0.10 23.10
C ALA A 406 9.67 -0.61 21.91
N ILE A 407 9.97 -0.08 20.73
CA ILE A 407 9.53 -0.59 19.44
C ILE A 407 10.33 -1.85 19.14
N THR A 408 9.69 -3.01 19.24
CA THR A 408 10.32 -4.31 18.95
C THR A 408 9.89 -4.84 17.58
N PRO A 409 10.76 -5.56 16.86
CA PRO A 409 10.33 -6.32 15.68
C PRO A 409 9.24 -7.33 16.06
N LEU A 410 8.32 -7.56 15.13
CA LEU A 410 7.42 -8.71 15.23
C LEU A 410 8.27 -9.99 15.31
N THR A 411 7.92 -10.89 16.23
CA THR A 411 8.54 -12.22 16.36
C THR A 411 7.54 -13.32 16.02
N MET A 412 8.01 -14.49 15.59
CA MET A 412 7.12 -15.63 15.34
C MET A 412 6.37 -16.02 16.62
N LYS A 413 7.06 -15.96 17.77
CA LYS A 413 6.45 -16.19 19.08
C LYS A 413 5.31 -15.22 19.36
N MET A 414 5.52 -13.91 19.14
CA MET A 414 4.46 -12.91 19.29
C MET A 414 3.29 -13.20 18.35
N LEU A 415 3.54 -13.49 17.08
CA LEU A 415 2.47 -13.78 16.12
C LEU A 415 1.66 -15.04 16.51
N LEU A 416 2.33 -16.12 16.92
CA LEU A 416 1.68 -17.39 17.24
C LEU A 416 0.99 -17.40 18.60
N GLU A 417 1.57 -16.77 19.62
CA GLU A 417 1.08 -16.82 21.00
C GLU A 417 0.14 -15.65 21.35
N ASN A 418 0.26 -14.50 20.67
CA ASN A 418 -0.58 -13.33 20.94
C ASN A 418 -1.77 -13.24 19.96
N GLU A 419 -2.92 -13.75 20.40
CA GLU A 419 -4.16 -13.71 19.63
C GLU A 419 -4.58 -12.29 19.20
N LYS A 420 -4.28 -11.27 20.02
CA LYS A 420 -4.58 -9.87 19.66
C LYS A 420 -3.77 -9.43 18.44
N CYS A 421 -2.50 -9.82 18.37
CA CYS A 421 -1.65 -9.50 17.22
C CYS A 421 -2.15 -10.22 15.95
N ALA A 422 -2.48 -11.51 16.05
CA ALA A 422 -3.02 -12.25 14.91
C ALA A 422 -4.35 -11.66 14.40
N LYS A 423 -5.21 -11.16 15.30
CA LYS A 423 -6.45 -10.45 14.93
C LYS A 423 -6.20 -9.09 14.29
N ALA A 424 -5.25 -8.30 14.80
CA ALA A 424 -4.85 -7.02 14.23
C ALA A 424 -4.38 -7.17 12.77
N LEU A 425 -3.54 -8.19 12.52
CA LEU A 425 -3.08 -8.55 11.18
C LEU A 425 -4.13 -9.28 10.33
N LYS A 426 -5.29 -9.64 10.92
CA LYS A 426 -6.37 -10.41 10.31
C LYS A 426 -5.92 -11.77 9.76
N VAL A 427 -5.11 -12.50 10.52
CA VAL A 427 -4.51 -13.80 10.16
C VAL A 427 -4.77 -14.86 11.23
N ASN A 428 -5.77 -14.63 12.09
CA ASN A 428 -6.05 -15.42 13.27
C ASN A 428 -6.40 -16.88 12.94
N GLU A 429 -7.16 -17.13 11.86
CA GLU A 429 -7.55 -18.48 11.45
C GLU A 429 -6.34 -19.28 10.98
N PHE A 430 -5.45 -18.67 10.20
CA PHE A 430 -4.25 -19.34 9.75
C PHE A 430 -3.23 -19.53 10.89
N VAL A 431 -3.11 -18.58 11.81
CA VAL A 431 -2.25 -18.73 13.00
C VAL A 431 -2.72 -19.87 13.90
N LYS A 432 -4.04 -20.08 14.07
CA LYS A 432 -4.58 -21.28 14.75
C LYS A 432 -4.13 -22.55 14.05
N LEU A 433 -4.30 -22.60 12.72
CA LEU A 433 -3.86 -23.73 11.91
C LEU A 433 -2.35 -24.00 12.09
N MET A 434 -1.53 -22.94 12.12
CA MET A 434 -0.09 -23.08 12.31
C MET A 434 0.28 -23.68 13.68
N ARG A 435 -0.49 -23.37 14.73
CA ARG A 435 -0.27 -23.94 16.07
C ARG A 435 -0.69 -25.40 16.20
N GLU A 436 -1.68 -25.82 15.42
CA GLU A 436 -2.20 -27.19 15.45
C GLU A 436 -1.33 -28.19 14.69
N CYS A 437 -0.47 -27.68 13.81
CA CYS A 437 0.30 -28.47 12.86
C CYS A 437 1.81 -28.44 13.18
N ASP A 438 2.48 -29.57 12.96
CA ASP A 438 3.95 -29.60 12.96
C ASP A 438 4.46 -29.10 11.60
N LEU A 439 5.05 -27.91 11.61
CA LEU A 439 5.45 -27.14 10.43
C LEU A 439 6.94 -27.26 10.09
N TYR A 440 7.73 -27.99 10.90
CA TYR A 440 9.15 -28.25 10.69
C TYR A 440 10.01 -27.01 10.36
N ILE A 441 9.91 -25.93 11.14
CA ILE A 441 10.77 -24.75 10.96
C ILE A 441 12.05 -24.95 11.76
N ASP A 442 13.21 -24.97 11.10
CA ASP A 442 14.51 -25.09 11.76
C ASP A 442 15.09 -23.71 12.14
N ASP A 443 15.69 -23.59 13.33
CA ASP A 443 16.13 -22.29 13.87
C ASP A 443 17.21 -21.58 13.01
N ASN A 444 17.95 -22.34 12.19
CA ASN A 444 19.02 -21.83 11.33
C ASN A 444 18.56 -21.60 9.88
N GLY A 445 17.33 -21.97 9.56
CA GLY A 445 16.76 -21.93 8.23
C GLY A 445 16.26 -20.53 7.91
N LYS A 446 16.27 -20.19 6.61
CA LYS A 446 15.62 -18.99 6.11
C LYS A 446 14.33 -19.36 5.41
N TYR A 447 13.27 -18.64 5.73
CA TYR A 447 11.91 -19.00 5.32
C TYR A 447 11.16 -17.80 4.76
N ALA A 448 10.37 -18.03 3.72
CA ALA A 448 9.24 -17.18 3.40
C ALA A 448 7.95 -17.85 3.91
N VAL A 449 7.24 -17.16 4.80
CA VAL A 449 5.95 -17.61 5.33
C VAL A 449 4.86 -16.82 4.64
N ILE A 450 4.10 -17.48 3.77
CA ILE A 450 2.94 -16.91 3.11
C ILE A 450 1.79 -17.02 4.11
N LEU A 451 1.27 -15.90 4.59
CA LEU A 451 0.29 -15.85 5.67
C LEU A 451 -1.07 -15.37 5.16
N PRO A 452 -2.01 -16.28 4.87
CA PRO A 452 -3.35 -15.91 4.42
C PRO A 452 -4.13 -15.14 5.48
N ARG A 453 -4.81 -14.08 5.03
CA ARG A 453 -5.78 -13.35 5.85
C ARG A 453 -7.03 -14.18 6.11
N ASP A 454 -7.76 -13.89 7.17
CA ASP A 454 -8.99 -14.60 7.55
C ASP A 454 -10.03 -14.60 6.41
N GLU A 455 -10.09 -13.51 5.63
CA GLU A 455 -10.94 -13.39 4.44
C GLU A 455 -10.61 -14.42 3.34
N SER A 456 -9.39 -14.97 3.31
CA SER A 456 -8.98 -15.95 2.31
C SER A 456 -9.74 -17.27 2.43
N PHE A 457 -10.14 -17.65 3.65
CA PHE A 457 -10.93 -18.86 3.87
C PHE A 457 -12.35 -18.70 3.35
N GLN A 458 -12.93 -17.50 3.47
CA GLN A 458 -14.21 -17.17 2.86
C GLN A 458 -14.09 -17.24 1.33
N TRP A 459 -13.05 -16.62 0.75
CA TRP A 459 -12.78 -16.72 -0.68
C TRP A 459 -12.70 -18.18 -1.13
N TRP A 460 -11.89 -18.99 -0.46
CA TRP A 460 -11.70 -20.42 -0.78
C TRP A 460 -13.03 -21.20 -0.75
N SER A 461 -13.87 -20.98 0.26
CA SER A 461 -15.17 -21.65 0.37
C SER A 461 -16.12 -21.35 -0.80
N SER A 462 -15.99 -20.18 -1.41
CA SER A 462 -16.85 -19.69 -2.50
C SER A 462 -16.32 -20.04 -3.88
N TYR A 463 -15.01 -20.20 -4.03
CA TYR A 463 -14.35 -20.42 -5.32
C TYR A 463 -14.62 -21.85 -5.82
N GLU A 464 -15.39 -21.98 -6.90
CA GLU A 464 -15.96 -23.25 -7.36
C GLU A 464 -14.91 -24.33 -7.59
N GLN A 465 -13.76 -23.97 -8.19
CA GLN A 465 -12.71 -24.92 -8.54
C GLN A 465 -11.99 -25.52 -7.33
N PHE A 466 -12.04 -24.88 -6.16
CA PHE A 466 -11.36 -25.35 -4.95
C PHE A 466 -12.33 -25.75 -3.82
N ARG A 467 -13.62 -25.87 -4.14
CA ARG A 467 -14.68 -26.11 -3.15
C ARG A 467 -14.56 -27.50 -2.51
N GLU A 468 -14.17 -28.51 -3.28
CA GLU A 468 -13.99 -29.88 -2.77
C GLU A 468 -12.82 -29.94 -1.77
N GLU A 469 -11.72 -29.26 -2.11
CA GLU A 469 -10.55 -29.12 -1.24
C GLU A 469 -10.90 -28.35 0.03
N TYR A 470 -11.75 -27.32 -0.05
CA TYR A 470 -12.24 -26.62 1.14
C TYR A 470 -13.08 -27.53 2.04
N GLN A 471 -13.99 -28.33 1.47
CA GLN A 471 -14.81 -29.29 2.23
C GLN A 471 -13.93 -30.33 2.92
N ARG A 472 -12.94 -30.88 2.20
CA ARG A 472 -11.96 -31.81 2.76
C ARG A 472 -11.14 -31.16 3.87
N PHE A 473 -10.69 -29.92 3.68
CA PHE A 473 -9.98 -29.15 4.71
C PHE A 473 -10.77 -29.07 6.02
N GLN A 474 -12.10 -28.98 6.01
CA GLN A 474 -12.88 -28.96 7.25
C GLN A 474 -12.80 -30.27 8.05
N VAL A 475 -12.59 -31.42 7.41
CA VAL A 475 -12.70 -32.75 8.05
C VAL A 475 -11.38 -33.51 8.15
N ASP A 476 -10.47 -33.35 7.20
CA ASP A 476 -9.20 -34.06 7.10
C ASP A 476 -8.06 -33.25 7.74
N LYS A 477 -7.65 -33.65 8.94
CA LYS A 477 -6.56 -32.99 9.69
C LYS A 477 -5.22 -33.03 8.95
N GLU A 478 -4.90 -34.13 8.28
CA GLU A 478 -3.60 -34.23 7.60
C GLU A 478 -3.58 -33.30 6.37
N TYR A 479 -4.70 -33.25 5.64
CA TYR A 479 -4.84 -32.29 4.55
C TYR A 479 -4.74 -30.83 5.03
N ARG A 480 -5.36 -30.48 6.16
CA ARG A 480 -5.19 -29.15 6.78
C ARG A 480 -3.73 -28.81 7.06
N CYS A 481 -3.00 -29.73 7.69
CA CYS A 481 -1.60 -29.51 8.00
C CYS A 481 -0.69 -29.51 6.77
N LYS A 482 -1.04 -30.26 5.73
CA LYS A 482 -0.39 -30.18 4.41
C LYS A 482 -0.57 -28.79 3.79
N VAL A 483 -1.77 -28.22 3.83
CA VAL A 483 -2.02 -26.83 3.40
C VAL A 483 -1.18 -25.85 4.22
N ALA A 484 -1.10 -25.99 5.54
CA ALA A 484 -0.28 -25.13 6.38
C ALA A 484 1.21 -25.18 6.00
N ARG A 485 1.76 -26.37 5.80
CA ARG A 485 3.16 -26.58 5.37
C ARG A 485 3.42 -26.02 3.97
N TYR A 486 2.42 -26.04 3.09
CA TYR A 486 2.51 -25.49 1.74
C TYR A 486 2.79 -23.98 1.71
N HIS A 487 2.46 -23.28 2.79
CA HIS A 487 2.67 -21.86 2.94
C HIS A 487 4.03 -21.49 3.56
N ILE A 488 4.89 -22.48 3.83
CA ILE A 488 6.23 -22.27 4.36
C ILE A 488 7.23 -22.71 3.31
N VAL A 489 7.90 -21.71 2.73
CA VAL A 489 8.88 -21.89 1.68
C VAL A 489 10.27 -21.77 2.28
N LYS A 490 11.08 -22.81 2.14
CA LYS A 490 12.48 -22.78 2.57
C LYS A 490 13.34 -22.18 1.46
N SER A 491 14.22 -21.26 1.82
CA SER A 491 15.12 -20.58 0.89
C SER A 491 16.55 -20.51 1.43
N ASN A 492 17.50 -20.30 0.52
CA ASN A 492 18.89 -20.01 0.87
C ASN A 492 19.08 -18.53 1.26
N ASP A 493 18.13 -17.68 0.87
CA ASP A 493 18.08 -16.24 1.17
C ASP A 493 16.81 -15.90 1.97
N LYS A 494 16.75 -14.71 2.60
CA LYS A 494 15.59 -14.31 3.41
C LYS A 494 14.32 -14.09 2.60
N LEU A 495 14.44 -13.98 1.27
CA LEU A 495 13.34 -13.66 0.36
C LEU A 495 12.59 -12.42 0.82
N ASP A 496 13.28 -11.35 1.23
CA ASP A 496 12.71 -10.12 1.79
C ASP A 496 12.90 -8.90 0.86
N SER A 497 13.53 -9.10 -0.29
CA SER A 497 13.79 -8.05 -1.29
C SER A 497 13.61 -8.55 -2.72
N MET A 498 13.32 -7.66 -3.66
CA MET A 498 13.10 -8.06 -5.06
C MET A 498 14.33 -8.73 -5.70
N GLU A 499 15.54 -8.34 -5.32
CA GLU A 499 16.79 -8.98 -5.77
C GLU A 499 16.88 -10.44 -5.32
N SER A 500 16.38 -10.75 -4.12
CA SER A 500 16.36 -12.11 -3.61
C SER A 500 15.40 -13.05 -4.35
N PHE A 501 14.50 -12.52 -5.19
CA PHE A 501 13.65 -13.31 -6.10
C PHE A 501 14.24 -13.41 -7.52
N ALA A 502 15.11 -12.49 -7.92
CA ALA A 502 15.61 -12.39 -9.29
C ALA A 502 16.60 -13.51 -9.66
N SER A 503 17.26 -14.12 -8.67
CA SER A 503 18.21 -15.23 -8.85
C SER A 503 17.58 -16.62 -8.72
N HIS A 504 16.31 -16.73 -8.32
CA HIS A 504 15.70 -18.00 -7.91
C HIS A 504 14.33 -18.30 -8.54
N THR A 505 14.06 -17.87 -9.78
CA THR A 505 12.86 -18.34 -10.54
C THR A 505 12.94 -19.83 -10.97
N MET A 506 13.71 -20.63 -10.24
CA MET A 506 13.98 -22.05 -10.45
C MET A 506 14.01 -22.82 -9.11
N GLY A 507 12.92 -23.50 -8.82
CA GLY A 507 12.67 -24.49 -7.78
C GLY A 507 12.72 -24.07 -6.31
N HIS A 508 12.06 -22.99 -5.86
CA HIS A 508 11.82 -22.80 -4.43
C HIS A 508 11.05 -23.98 -3.81
N ARG A 509 11.53 -24.46 -2.66
CA ARG A 509 11.09 -25.70 -2.02
C ARG A 509 10.05 -25.40 -0.94
N THR A 510 8.95 -26.15 -0.93
CA THR A 510 8.19 -26.33 0.31
C THR A 510 9.13 -26.87 1.38
N ASN A 511 8.93 -26.45 2.63
CA ASN A 511 9.84 -26.78 3.74
C ASN A 511 9.99 -28.30 4.01
N ASN A 512 9.13 -29.13 3.45
CA ASN A 512 9.21 -30.58 3.55
C ASN A 512 9.97 -31.20 2.36
N LYS A 513 11.05 -31.92 2.66
CA LYS A 513 11.90 -32.63 1.67
C LYS A 513 11.16 -33.69 0.86
N ASN A 514 10.04 -34.20 1.38
CA ASN A 514 9.24 -35.25 0.75
C ASN A 514 8.02 -34.72 0.00
N ASP A 515 7.70 -33.43 0.14
CA ASP A 515 6.63 -32.82 -0.64
C ASP A 515 7.12 -32.47 -2.05
N TYR A 516 6.21 -32.51 -3.02
CA TYR A 516 6.51 -32.13 -4.40
C TYR A 516 7.03 -30.67 -4.44
N LEU A 517 7.97 -30.41 -5.36
CA LEU A 517 8.41 -29.06 -5.65
C LEU A 517 7.28 -28.32 -6.37
N TYR A 518 6.66 -27.35 -5.69
CA TYR A 518 5.68 -26.47 -6.30
C TYR A 518 6.26 -25.07 -6.35
N GLU A 519 6.93 -24.72 -7.44
CA GLU A 519 7.42 -23.37 -7.61
C GLU A 519 6.70 -22.71 -8.79
N THR A 520 5.92 -21.68 -8.47
CA THR A 520 5.63 -20.59 -9.40
C THR A 520 5.51 -19.27 -8.65
N THR A 521 6.63 -18.73 -8.17
CA THR A 521 6.69 -17.31 -7.85
C THR A 521 6.80 -16.53 -9.16
N TYR A 522 6.03 -15.45 -9.29
CA TYR A 522 6.07 -14.62 -10.49
C TYR A 522 5.58 -13.21 -10.24
N PHE A 523 5.89 -12.32 -11.18
CA PHE A 523 5.47 -10.92 -11.16
C PHE A 523 4.37 -10.67 -12.18
N THR A 524 3.30 -10.00 -11.76
CA THR A 524 2.27 -9.45 -12.65
C THR A 524 2.37 -7.93 -12.69
N LYS A 525 1.97 -7.33 -13.80
CA LYS A 525 1.89 -5.87 -13.92
C LYS A 525 0.51 -5.42 -13.45
N THR A 526 0.48 -4.48 -12.51
CA THR A 526 -0.74 -3.80 -12.04
C THR A 526 -0.62 -2.30 -12.31
N PRO A 527 -1.74 -1.53 -12.29
CA PRO A 527 -1.68 -0.07 -12.36
C PRO A 527 -0.79 0.57 -11.30
N GLN A 528 -0.59 -0.09 -10.16
CA GLN A 528 0.22 0.36 -9.03
C GLN A 528 1.70 -0.04 -9.15
N GLY A 529 2.06 -0.87 -10.13
CA GLY A 529 3.42 -1.39 -10.31
C GLY A 529 3.46 -2.92 -10.42
N PRO A 530 4.66 -3.53 -10.38
CA PRO A 530 4.78 -4.98 -10.33
C PRO A 530 4.22 -5.53 -9.00
N MET A 531 3.53 -6.66 -9.08
CA MET A 531 3.00 -7.39 -7.93
C MET A 531 3.61 -8.79 -7.90
N LEU A 532 4.23 -9.15 -6.78
CA LEU A 532 4.72 -10.51 -6.53
C LEU A 532 3.53 -11.43 -6.25
N ASN A 533 3.56 -12.64 -6.79
CA ASN A 533 2.61 -13.70 -6.48
C ASN A 533 3.38 -14.94 -6.06
N PHE A 534 2.94 -15.57 -4.98
CA PHE A 534 3.32 -16.95 -4.63
C PHE A 534 2.22 -17.87 -5.15
N HIS A 535 2.47 -18.60 -6.23
CA HIS A 535 1.42 -19.33 -6.95
C HIS A 535 0.35 -18.33 -7.41
N TYR A 536 -0.93 -18.47 -7.05
CA TYR A 536 -1.95 -17.45 -7.35
C TYR A 536 -2.23 -16.46 -6.21
N SER A 537 -1.47 -16.55 -5.11
CA SER A 537 -1.62 -15.65 -3.96
C SER A 537 -0.84 -14.35 -4.18
N PRO A 538 -1.53 -13.21 -4.34
CA PRO A 538 -0.87 -11.94 -4.57
C PRO A 538 -0.28 -11.41 -3.26
N ILE A 539 0.87 -10.74 -3.37
CA ILE A 539 1.50 -9.98 -2.29
C ILE A 539 1.31 -8.49 -2.59
N PRO A 540 0.33 -7.83 -1.97
CA PRO A 540 0.13 -6.39 -2.12
C PRO A 540 1.40 -5.63 -1.72
N ASP A 541 1.74 -4.60 -2.49
CA ASP A 541 2.86 -3.67 -2.26
C ASP A 541 4.26 -4.32 -2.16
N MET A 542 4.38 -5.63 -2.41
CA MET A 542 5.61 -6.42 -2.30
C MET A 542 6.34 -6.28 -0.95
N THR A 543 5.61 -5.96 0.11
CA THR A 543 6.19 -5.79 1.45
C THR A 543 6.12 -7.07 2.26
N ALA A 544 7.26 -7.49 2.80
CA ALA A 544 7.34 -8.53 3.82
C ALA A 544 7.53 -7.92 5.21
N LEU A 545 6.96 -8.60 6.21
CA LEU A 545 7.34 -8.37 7.61
C LEU A 545 8.57 -9.24 7.90
N THR A 546 9.72 -8.63 8.12
CA THR A 546 10.93 -9.37 8.48
C THR A 546 10.88 -9.78 9.94
N VAL A 547 10.86 -11.08 10.18
CA VAL A 547 10.77 -11.72 11.48
C VAL A 547 11.92 -12.70 11.62
N ASP A 548 12.94 -12.35 12.41
CA ASP A 548 14.15 -13.17 12.59
C ASP A 548 14.89 -13.48 11.27
N ASN A 549 14.95 -14.77 10.87
CA ASN A 549 15.47 -15.26 9.59
C ASN A 549 14.37 -15.51 8.56
N MET A 550 13.17 -14.99 8.80
CA MET A 550 11.99 -15.22 7.99
C MET A 550 11.44 -13.92 7.40
N ALA A 551 10.85 -14.02 6.23
CA ALA A 551 10.00 -13.00 5.63
C ALA A 551 8.55 -13.48 5.69
N ILE A 552 7.68 -12.73 6.35
CA ILE A 552 6.25 -13.04 6.41
C ILE A 552 5.51 -12.19 5.37
N TYR A 553 4.80 -12.86 4.49
CA TYR A 553 4.06 -12.30 3.37
C TYR A 553 2.56 -12.45 3.60
N ILE A 554 1.89 -11.37 4.00
CA ILE A 554 0.44 -11.41 4.23
C ILE A 554 -0.29 -11.35 2.87
N THR A 555 -1.16 -12.33 2.61
CA THR A 555 -1.89 -12.47 1.35
C THR A 555 -3.41 -12.54 1.56
N PRO A 556 -4.23 -11.96 0.66
CA PRO A 556 -5.68 -12.10 0.69
C PRO A 556 -6.19 -13.49 0.23
N ARG A 557 -5.31 -14.34 -0.31
CA ARG A 557 -5.67 -15.66 -0.84
C ARG A 557 -4.85 -16.75 -0.17
N ILE A 558 -5.48 -17.91 -0.01
CA ILE A 558 -4.85 -19.13 0.50
C ILE A 558 -4.45 -20.00 -0.69
N ASN A 559 -3.24 -20.53 -0.66
CA ASN A 559 -2.75 -21.43 -1.70
C ASN A 559 -3.22 -22.87 -1.43
N VAL A 560 -3.87 -23.48 -2.42
CA VAL A 560 -4.35 -24.85 -2.40
C VAL A 560 -3.32 -25.74 -3.11
N PRO A 561 -2.70 -26.70 -2.41
CA PRO A 561 -1.64 -27.54 -2.98
C PRO A 561 -2.22 -28.53 -4.01
N PRO A 562 -1.68 -28.61 -5.24
CA PRO A 562 -2.16 -29.60 -6.20
C PRO A 562 -1.72 -31.01 -5.81
N GLU A 563 -2.65 -31.97 -5.84
CA GLU A 563 -2.37 -33.35 -5.39
C GLU A 563 -2.33 -34.38 -6.51
N LYS A 564 -2.72 -34.01 -7.73
CA LYS A 564 -2.89 -34.89 -8.89
C LYS A 564 -2.00 -34.44 -10.04
N ASN A 565 -1.61 -35.35 -10.92
CA ASN A 565 -0.98 -35.00 -12.19
C ASN A 565 -2.06 -34.63 -13.23
N LEU A 566 -1.68 -34.01 -14.34
CA LEU A 566 -2.59 -33.62 -15.42
C LEU A 566 -3.39 -34.83 -15.95
N THR A 567 -2.74 -35.99 -16.05
CA THR A 567 -3.37 -37.24 -16.49
C THR A 567 -4.40 -37.78 -15.51
N ASP A 568 -4.13 -37.71 -14.21
CA ASP A 568 -5.09 -38.12 -13.18
C ASP A 568 -6.36 -37.26 -13.25
N ILE A 569 -6.19 -35.94 -13.45
CA ILE A 569 -7.32 -35.01 -13.62
C ILE A 569 -8.14 -35.37 -14.86
N LEU A 570 -7.51 -35.70 -15.99
CA LEU A 570 -8.23 -36.12 -17.21
C LEU A 570 -9.02 -37.42 -17.00
N GLN A 571 -8.44 -38.39 -16.28
CA GLN A 571 -9.06 -39.69 -16.05
C GLN A 571 -10.34 -39.60 -15.21
N GLU A 572 -10.37 -38.69 -14.25
CA GLU A 572 -11.52 -38.50 -13.37
C GLU A 572 -12.61 -37.60 -13.97
N ARG A 573 -12.34 -36.94 -15.10
CA ARG A 573 -13.25 -35.99 -15.73
C ARG A 573 -14.07 -36.63 -16.86
N PRO A 574 -15.38 -36.87 -16.65
CA PRO A 574 -16.24 -37.51 -17.66
C PRO A 574 -16.53 -36.61 -18.87
N ASP A 575 -16.23 -35.32 -18.81
CA ASP A 575 -16.45 -34.34 -19.88
C ASP A 575 -15.22 -34.13 -20.78
N THR A 576 -14.17 -34.93 -20.61
CA THR A 576 -12.91 -34.82 -21.37
C THR A 576 -12.41 -36.16 -21.90
N THR A 577 -13.30 -37.15 -22.04
CA THR A 577 -12.97 -38.54 -22.36
C THR A 577 -12.24 -38.68 -23.69
N LEU A 578 -12.61 -37.89 -24.71
CA LEU A 578 -11.99 -37.91 -26.03
C LEU A 578 -10.54 -37.43 -25.97
N MET A 579 -10.28 -36.34 -25.26
CA MET A 579 -8.93 -35.79 -25.10
C MET A 579 -8.06 -36.68 -24.20
N ASN A 580 -8.65 -37.26 -23.15
CA ASN A 580 -7.95 -38.19 -22.25
C ASN A 580 -7.39 -39.40 -23.02
N ARG A 581 -8.21 -40.05 -23.85
CA ARG A 581 -7.79 -41.19 -24.69
C ARG A 581 -6.59 -40.84 -25.57
N LYS A 582 -6.66 -39.71 -26.31
CA LYS A 582 -5.55 -39.22 -27.15
C LYS A 582 -4.29 -38.94 -26.33
N THR A 583 -4.44 -38.35 -25.14
CA THR A 583 -3.33 -38.03 -24.22
C THR A 583 -2.59 -39.30 -23.76
N ILE A 584 -3.34 -40.36 -23.45
CA ILE A 584 -2.79 -41.67 -23.03
C ILE A 584 -2.09 -42.36 -24.20
N GLU A 585 -2.76 -42.47 -25.36
CA GLU A 585 -2.21 -43.11 -26.58
C GLU A 585 -0.88 -42.47 -27.02
N ALA A 586 -0.79 -41.14 -26.91
CA ALA A 586 0.40 -40.38 -27.25
C ALA A 586 1.53 -40.46 -26.21
N GLU A 587 1.24 -41.00 -25.01
CA GLU A 587 2.15 -41.01 -23.85
C GLU A 587 2.63 -39.60 -23.45
N MET A 588 1.74 -38.60 -23.48
CA MET A 588 2.08 -37.19 -23.19
C MET A 588 2.69 -37.00 -21.79
N ASP A 589 2.25 -37.80 -20.81
CA ASP A 589 2.77 -37.77 -19.43
C ASP A 589 4.30 -37.95 -19.39
N VAL A 590 4.78 -39.07 -19.92
CA VAL A 590 6.22 -39.42 -19.92
C VAL A 590 7.00 -38.58 -20.93
N LYS A 591 6.41 -38.28 -22.09
CA LYS A 591 7.11 -37.59 -23.17
C LYS A 591 7.25 -36.09 -22.93
N HIS A 592 6.28 -35.45 -22.27
CA HIS A 592 6.21 -34.00 -22.08
C HIS A 592 5.91 -33.56 -20.65
N PHE A 593 4.81 -34.00 -20.03
CA PHE A 593 4.36 -33.41 -18.76
C PHE A 593 5.41 -33.57 -17.64
N GLN A 594 5.91 -34.79 -17.41
CA GLN A 594 6.94 -35.05 -16.40
C GLN A 594 8.26 -34.31 -16.66
N LYS A 595 8.63 -34.14 -17.94
CA LYS A 595 9.91 -33.48 -18.31
C LYS A 595 9.86 -31.97 -18.11
N ASN A 596 8.70 -31.38 -18.35
CA ASN A 596 8.50 -29.93 -18.23
C ASN A 596 7.95 -29.54 -16.85
N ALA A 597 7.60 -30.51 -15.98
CA ALA A 597 6.98 -30.25 -14.69
C ALA A 597 7.78 -29.24 -13.84
N PRO A 598 7.12 -28.27 -13.17
CA PRO A 598 5.67 -28.04 -13.18
C PRO A 598 5.18 -27.16 -14.36
N LYS A 599 6.03 -26.79 -15.32
CA LYS A 599 5.75 -25.82 -16.39
C LYS A 599 4.98 -26.41 -17.57
N ASN A 600 3.76 -26.88 -17.34
CA ASN A 600 2.85 -27.32 -18.38
C ASN A 600 1.52 -26.56 -18.27
N LEU A 601 1.10 -25.86 -19.32
CA LEU A 601 -0.28 -25.42 -19.51
C LEU A 601 -0.88 -26.33 -20.58
N TYR A 602 -1.90 -27.10 -20.18
CA TYR A 602 -2.58 -28.02 -21.07
C TYR A 602 -4.00 -27.54 -21.38
N LEU A 603 -4.23 -27.20 -22.63
CA LEU A 603 -5.52 -26.76 -23.15
C LEU A 603 -6.32 -28.00 -23.56
N VAL A 604 -7.47 -28.23 -22.96
CA VAL A 604 -8.23 -29.47 -23.13
C VAL A 604 -9.60 -29.16 -23.69
N THR A 605 -9.88 -29.65 -24.89
CA THR A 605 -11.21 -29.52 -25.48
C THR A 605 -12.18 -30.48 -24.78
N THR A 606 -13.31 -29.96 -24.30
CA THR A 606 -14.36 -30.80 -23.70
C THR A 606 -15.04 -31.67 -24.77
N ASP A 607 -15.64 -32.77 -24.36
CA ASP A 607 -16.32 -33.70 -25.29
C ASP A 607 -17.45 -33.02 -26.08
N ASP A 608 -18.12 -32.04 -25.48
CA ASP A 608 -19.10 -31.19 -26.18
C ASP A 608 -18.46 -30.26 -27.22
N GLY A 609 -17.25 -29.77 -26.96
CA GLY A 609 -16.52 -28.93 -27.91
C GLY A 609 -16.10 -29.66 -29.19
N TRP A 610 -16.09 -30.99 -29.16
CA TRP A 610 -15.89 -31.85 -30.34
C TRP A 610 -17.14 -32.06 -31.17
N LYS A 611 -18.33 -31.69 -30.69
CA LYS A 611 -19.58 -31.86 -31.45
C LYS A 611 -19.63 -30.89 -32.64
N ASP A 612 -20.14 -31.37 -33.77
CA ASP A 612 -20.41 -30.50 -34.91
C ASP A 612 -21.71 -29.71 -34.61
N PRO A 613 -21.68 -28.36 -34.62
CA PRO A 613 -22.89 -27.55 -34.41
C PRO A 613 -24.01 -27.84 -35.42
N ARG A 614 -23.68 -28.45 -36.56
CA ARG A 614 -24.63 -28.84 -37.62
C ARG A 614 -25.20 -30.25 -37.41
N ALA A 615 -24.66 -31.05 -36.49
CA ALA A 615 -25.12 -32.40 -36.26
C ALA A 615 -26.50 -32.42 -35.57
N SER A 616 -27.45 -33.12 -36.18
CA SER A 616 -28.75 -33.43 -35.58
C SER A 616 -28.69 -34.72 -34.74
N PRO A 617 -29.69 -35.01 -33.87
CA PRO A 617 -29.77 -36.28 -33.15
C PRO A 617 -29.78 -37.54 -34.02
N GLN A 618 -30.09 -37.41 -35.32
CA GLN A 618 -30.04 -38.53 -36.28
C GLN A 618 -28.70 -38.65 -37.02
N SER A 619 -27.72 -37.79 -36.75
CA SER A 619 -26.42 -37.81 -37.43
C SER A 619 -25.63 -39.06 -37.05
N LEU A 620 -25.12 -39.79 -38.05
CA LEU A 620 -24.30 -41.00 -37.88
C LEU A 620 -23.04 -40.77 -37.03
N ASN A 621 -22.42 -39.60 -37.16
CA ASN A 621 -21.34 -39.15 -36.31
C ASN A 621 -21.68 -37.74 -35.79
N PRO A 622 -21.88 -37.56 -34.48
CA PRO A 622 -22.20 -36.25 -33.90
C PRO A 622 -20.98 -35.34 -33.73
N TYR A 623 -19.77 -35.86 -33.97
CA TYR A 623 -18.52 -35.14 -33.79
C TYR A 623 -18.02 -34.52 -35.10
N ARG A 624 -17.23 -33.46 -34.98
CA ARG A 624 -16.56 -32.83 -36.10
C ARG A 624 -15.57 -33.81 -36.76
N PRO A 625 -15.32 -33.71 -38.08
CA PRO A 625 -14.41 -34.60 -38.81
C PRO A 625 -13.02 -34.72 -38.16
N GLU A 626 -12.53 -33.65 -37.54
CA GLU A 626 -11.26 -33.57 -36.84
C GLU A 626 -11.15 -34.57 -35.69
N ASN A 627 -12.25 -34.97 -35.06
CA ASN A 627 -12.21 -35.98 -34.00
C ASN A 627 -11.64 -37.31 -34.51
N THR A 628 -12.09 -37.73 -35.70
CA THR A 628 -11.61 -38.95 -36.38
C THR A 628 -10.20 -38.77 -36.92
N MET A 629 -9.87 -37.59 -37.46
CA MET A 629 -8.51 -37.29 -37.95
C MET A 629 -7.45 -37.44 -36.86
N TYR A 630 -7.77 -36.99 -35.64
CA TYR A 630 -6.84 -37.04 -34.51
C TYR A 630 -7.03 -38.30 -33.64
N GLN A 631 -7.79 -39.31 -34.07
CA GLN A 631 -7.96 -40.57 -33.33
C GLN A 631 -6.81 -41.53 -33.63
N GLY A 632 -6.27 -42.17 -32.59
CA GLY A 632 -5.25 -43.21 -32.70
C GLY A 632 -5.82 -44.60 -32.44
N GLU A 633 -6.85 -45.07 -33.14
CA GLU A 633 -7.33 -46.46 -32.97
C GLU A 633 -7.59 -47.25 -34.27
N THR A 634 -6.84 -48.36 -34.39
CA THR A 634 -7.26 -49.72 -34.80
C THR A 634 -8.10 -49.90 -36.08
N LEU A 635 -7.64 -49.39 -37.22
CA LEU A 635 -7.95 -50.05 -38.49
C LEU A 635 -7.11 -51.34 -38.60
N GLU A 636 -7.66 -52.45 -38.12
CA GLU A 636 -7.25 -53.75 -38.63
C GLU A 636 -7.35 -53.73 -40.16
N LYS A 637 -6.21 -53.90 -40.83
CA LYS A 637 -6.08 -54.32 -42.24
C LYS A 637 -6.50 -53.31 -43.33
N VAL A 638 -6.09 -52.05 -43.22
CA VAL A 638 -5.79 -51.27 -44.44
C VAL A 638 -4.38 -50.72 -44.32
N THR A 639 -3.61 -50.92 -45.37
CA THR A 639 -2.18 -50.64 -45.55
C THR A 639 -1.88 -49.12 -45.53
N VAL A 640 -2.26 -48.42 -44.48
CA VAL A 640 -1.89 -47.02 -44.22
C VAL A 640 -0.97 -46.96 -43.00
N ASN A 641 0.07 -46.16 -43.14
CA ASN A 641 1.30 -46.21 -42.36
C ASN A 641 1.05 -45.80 -40.89
N TRP A 642 0.96 -46.76 -39.97
CA TRP A 642 0.75 -46.57 -38.53
C TRP A 642 1.65 -45.48 -37.88
N CYS A 643 2.81 -45.23 -38.47
CA CYS A 643 3.77 -44.22 -38.03
C CYS A 643 3.31 -42.76 -38.30
N LEU A 644 2.46 -42.52 -39.31
CA LEU A 644 1.99 -41.18 -39.68
C LEU A 644 0.79 -40.72 -38.84
N LEU A 645 -0.19 -41.59 -38.59
CA LEU A 645 -1.38 -41.29 -37.75
C LEU A 645 -1.01 -40.98 -36.29
N THR A 646 -0.03 -41.71 -35.74
CA THR A 646 0.55 -41.43 -34.42
C THR A 646 1.30 -40.08 -34.37
N THR A 647 1.75 -39.57 -35.51
CA THR A 647 2.46 -38.28 -35.61
C THR A 647 1.51 -37.08 -35.57
N PHE A 648 0.35 -37.11 -36.25
CA PHE A 648 -0.60 -35.98 -36.25
C PHE A 648 -1.36 -35.83 -34.93
N SER A 649 -1.80 -36.93 -34.31
CA SER A 649 -2.41 -36.89 -32.98
C SER A 649 -1.44 -36.27 -31.98
N PHE A 650 -0.17 -36.67 -32.02
CA PHE A 650 0.87 -36.11 -31.15
C PHE A 650 1.10 -34.61 -31.41
N GLN A 651 1.23 -34.16 -32.67
CA GLN A 651 1.39 -32.73 -32.99
C GLN A 651 0.18 -31.89 -32.57
N PHE A 652 -1.04 -32.43 -32.71
CA PHE A 652 -2.26 -31.78 -32.21
C PHE A 652 -2.20 -31.58 -30.68
N LEU A 653 -1.76 -32.59 -29.92
CA LEU A 653 -1.58 -32.46 -28.47
C LEU A 653 -0.47 -31.47 -28.11
N LEU A 654 0.60 -31.38 -28.91
CA LEU A 654 1.66 -30.39 -28.73
C LEU A 654 1.20 -28.96 -29.04
N LEU A 655 0.25 -28.78 -29.96
CA LEU A 655 -0.41 -27.49 -30.17
C LEU A 655 -1.21 -27.08 -28.94
N HIS A 656 -1.85 -28.04 -28.26
CA HIS A 656 -2.63 -27.84 -27.03
C HIS A 656 -1.76 -27.71 -25.77
N HIS A 657 -0.45 -27.86 -25.90
CA HIS A 657 0.49 -27.80 -24.79
C HIS A 657 1.38 -26.56 -24.91
N VAL A 658 1.39 -25.73 -23.86
CA VAL A 658 2.29 -24.58 -23.73
C VAL A 658 3.24 -24.86 -22.56
N PRO A 659 4.58 -24.79 -22.74
CA PRO A 659 5.56 -25.16 -21.71
C PRO A 659 5.75 -24.04 -20.66
N LEU A 660 4.64 -23.53 -20.11
CA LEU A 660 4.57 -22.47 -19.11
C LEU A 660 3.47 -22.79 -18.10
N TYR A 661 3.64 -22.38 -16.85
CA TYR A 661 2.59 -22.50 -15.83
C TYR A 661 1.84 -21.17 -15.70
N LEU A 662 0.68 -21.07 -16.35
CA LEU A 662 -0.07 -19.82 -16.46
C LEU A 662 -1.41 -19.93 -15.71
N TRP A 663 -1.57 -19.07 -14.72
CA TRP A 663 -2.88 -18.82 -14.09
C TRP A 663 -3.73 -17.94 -14.99
N GLY A 664 -5.00 -18.30 -15.14
CA GLY A 664 -5.97 -17.55 -15.92
C GLY A 664 -7.14 -17.04 -15.08
N GLY A 665 -8.17 -16.50 -15.74
CA GLY A 665 -9.38 -16.02 -15.07
C GLY A 665 -9.19 -14.79 -14.19
N ASP A 666 -9.86 -14.76 -13.04
CA ASP A 666 -9.87 -13.69 -12.03
C ASP A 666 -8.67 -13.73 -11.06
N ILE A 667 -7.97 -14.86 -11.00
CA ILE A 667 -6.79 -15.07 -10.15
C ILE A 667 -5.47 -15.15 -10.92
N GLY A 668 -5.48 -14.85 -12.22
CA GLY A 668 -4.36 -15.10 -13.13
C GLY A 668 -3.76 -13.89 -13.85
N TYR A 669 -2.98 -14.17 -14.89
CA TYR A 669 -2.11 -13.23 -15.61
C TYR A 669 -2.81 -12.28 -16.58
N PHE A 670 -4.08 -12.53 -16.89
CA PHE A 670 -4.75 -11.96 -18.06
C PHE A 670 -5.80 -10.94 -17.63
N PRO A 671 -5.51 -9.63 -17.56
CA PRO A 671 -6.55 -8.65 -17.26
C PRO A 671 -7.62 -8.60 -18.38
N PRO A 672 -8.84 -8.11 -18.13
CA PRO A 672 -9.80 -7.85 -19.20
C PRO A 672 -9.20 -6.91 -20.26
N ASN A 673 -9.60 -7.08 -21.52
CA ASN A 673 -9.03 -6.36 -22.68
C ASN A 673 -7.53 -6.56 -22.88
N SER A 674 -7.06 -7.80 -22.76
CA SER A 674 -5.65 -8.14 -22.98
C SER A 674 -5.44 -9.14 -24.12
N VAL A 675 -4.29 -9.04 -24.77
CA VAL A 675 -3.82 -9.97 -25.79
C VAL A 675 -2.42 -10.39 -25.42
N HIS A 676 -2.20 -11.70 -25.33
CA HIS A 676 -0.90 -12.29 -25.04
C HIS A 676 -0.60 -13.38 -26.07
N LYS A 677 0.68 -13.58 -26.36
CA LYS A 677 1.14 -14.56 -27.33
C LYS A 677 2.14 -15.51 -26.65
N PHE A 678 1.94 -16.80 -26.82
CA PHE A 678 2.80 -17.84 -26.26
C PHE A 678 3.06 -18.92 -27.31
N MET A 679 4.28 -19.47 -27.32
CA MET A 679 4.61 -20.58 -28.19
C MET A 679 4.09 -21.89 -27.62
N SER A 680 3.37 -22.66 -28.43
CA SER A 680 3.05 -24.05 -28.11
C SER A 680 4.28 -24.95 -28.26
N SER A 681 4.22 -26.16 -27.71
CA SER A 681 5.27 -27.16 -27.91
C SER A 681 5.35 -27.70 -29.34
N ALA A 682 4.35 -27.42 -30.17
CA ALA A 682 4.40 -27.70 -31.61
C ALA A 682 5.14 -26.60 -32.40
N GLY A 683 5.60 -25.52 -31.75
CA GLY A 683 6.29 -24.41 -32.42
C GLY A 683 5.34 -23.42 -33.11
N VAL A 684 4.06 -23.42 -32.74
CA VAL A 684 3.04 -22.47 -33.25
C VAL A 684 2.75 -21.42 -32.20
N GLU A 685 2.75 -20.15 -32.60
CA GLU A 685 2.38 -19.04 -31.72
C GLU A 685 0.86 -19.01 -31.51
N LEU A 686 0.44 -19.22 -30.26
CA LEU A 686 -0.94 -19.12 -29.83
C LEU A 686 -1.22 -17.72 -29.29
N THR A 687 -2.30 -17.12 -29.75
CA THR A 687 -2.83 -15.86 -29.24
C THR A 687 -3.93 -16.12 -28.23
N PHE A 688 -3.73 -15.60 -27.02
CA PHE A 688 -4.65 -15.62 -25.89
C PHE A 688 -5.29 -14.24 -25.81
N TRP A 689 -6.56 -14.13 -26.20
CA TRP A 689 -7.30 -12.88 -26.23
C TRP A 689 -8.44 -12.88 -25.21
N ARG A 690 -8.35 -11.97 -24.22
CA ARG A 690 -9.41 -11.74 -23.23
C ARG A 690 -10.16 -10.47 -23.57
N ASP A 691 -11.47 -10.60 -23.82
CA ASP A 691 -12.33 -9.45 -24.13
C ASP A 691 -12.72 -8.64 -22.87
N ALA A 692 -13.46 -7.54 -23.09
CA ALA A 692 -13.92 -6.64 -22.02
C ALA A 692 -14.86 -7.32 -21.02
N SER A 693 -15.61 -8.33 -21.47
CA SER A 693 -16.51 -9.12 -20.63
C SER A 693 -15.77 -10.20 -19.82
N GLY A 694 -14.47 -10.36 -20.05
CA GLY A 694 -13.62 -11.30 -19.35
C GLY A 694 -13.55 -12.69 -20.00
N VAL A 695 -14.19 -12.91 -21.15
CA VAL A 695 -14.15 -14.18 -21.88
C VAL A 695 -12.82 -14.29 -22.63
N MET A 696 -12.12 -15.41 -22.42
CA MET A 696 -10.86 -15.70 -23.12
C MET A 696 -11.11 -16.60 -24.32
N ARG A 697 -10.50 -16.25 -25.43
CA ARG A 697 -10.43 -17.09 -26.63
C ARG A 697 -8.97 -17.35 -27.00
N ILE A 698 -8.69 -18.55 -27.48
CA ILE A 698 -7.35 -18.98 -27.84
C ILE A 698 -7.37 -19.43 -29.29
N GLY A 699 -6.41 -18.97 -30.09
CA GLY A 699 -6.28 -19.37 -31.49
C GLY A 699 -4.90 -19.02 -32.05
N HIS A 700 -4.72 -19.16 -33.36
CA HIS A 700 -3.50 -18.78 -34.06
C HIS A 700 -3.85 -18.05 -35.37
N ASP A 701 -2.84 -17.54 -36.07
CA ASP A 701 -3.03 -16.62 -37.20
C ASP A 701 -3.75 -17.27 -38.41
N GLU A 702 -3.56 -18.57 -38.66
CA GLU A 702 -4.30 -19.33 -39.69
C GLU A 702 -5.76 -19.64 -39.32
N MET A 703 -6.20 -19.40 -38.09
CA MET A 703 -7.56 -19.71 -37.63
C MET A 703 -8.43 -18.44 -37.58
N PRO A 704 -9.60 -18.40 -38.25
CA PRO A 704 -10.54 -17.28 -38.14
C PRO A 704 -10.94 -17.00 -36.68
N ARG A 705 -10.95 -15.72 -36.28
CA ARG A 705 -11.18 -15.33 -34.86
C ARG A 705 -12.54 -15.74 -34.30
N ASP A 706 -13.55 -15.83 -35.15
CA ASP A 706 -14.90 -16.29 -34.81
C ASP A 706 -14.95 -17.79 -34.48
N GLN A 707 -13.94 -18.55 -34.91
CA GLN A 707 -13.80 -19.97 -34.65
C GLN A 707 -12.91 -20.28 -33.43
N TRP A 708 -12.27 -19.27 -32.84
CA TRP A 708 -11.38 -19.48 -31.70
C TRP A 708 -12.17 -20.01 -30.49
N PRO A 709 -11.79 -21.18 -29.94
CA PRO A 709 -12.46 -21.73 -28.78
C PRO A 709 -12.32 -20.82 -27.57
N LYS A 710 -13.37 -20.82 -26.73
CA LYS A 710 -13.41 -20.10 -25.47
C LYS A 710 -12.92 -20.98 -24.34
N VAL A 711 -12.24 -20.37 -23.37
CA VAL A 711 -11.94 -21.02 -22.09
C VAL A 711 -13.20 -21.03 -21.24
N VAL A 712 -13.77 -22.22 -21.01
CA VAL A 712 -14.98 -22.42 -20.18
C VAL A 712 -14.67 -22.78 -18.74
N LYS A 713 -13.51 -23.39 -18.48
CA LYS A 713 -13.05 -23.65 -17.12
C LYS A 713 -11.57 -23.33 -16.99
N TRP A 714 -11.27 -22.48 -16.04
CA TRP A 714 -9.92 -22.05 -15.73
C TRP A 714 -9.32 -22.86 -14.60
N ASN A 715 -7.99 -22.97 -14.63
CA ASN A 715 -7.15 -23.28 -13.48
C ASN A 715 -7.53 -24.58 -12.74
N LEU A 716 -7.36 -25.72 -13.40
CA LEU A 716 -7.30 -27.02 -12.74
C LEU A 716 -5.82 -27.33 -12.46
N PRO A 717 -5.28 -26.99 -11.26
CA PRO A 717 -3.86 -27.16 -10.99
C PRO A 717 -3.52 -28.63 -10.74
N ALA A 718 -2.43 -29.06 -11.34
CA ALA A 718 -1.80 -30.35 -11.16
C ALA A 718 -0.37 -30.15 -10.62
N ARG A 719 0.27 -31.24 -10.16
CA ARG A 719 1.66 -31.22 -9.69
C ARG A 719 2.63 -30.92 -10.82
N ASP A 720 2.32 -31.42 -12.00
CA ASP A 720 3.09 -31.29 -13.22
C ASP A 720 2.60 -30.15 -14.12
N GLY A 721 1.48 -29.48 -13.85
CA GLY A 721 0.99 -28.41 -14.72
C GLY A 721 -0.32 -27.78 -14.30
N ILE A 722 -0.96 -27.09 -15.22
CA ILE A 722 -2.28 -26.49 -15.07
C ILE A 722 -3.11 -26.79 -16.32
N MET A 723 -4.37 -27.14 -16.13
CA MET A 723 -5.27 -27.48 -17.22
C MET A 723 -6.39 -26.45 -17.34
N TRP A 724 -6.66 -26.02 -18.57
CA TRP A 724 -7.80 -25.17 -18.91
C TRP A 724 -8.70 -25.90 -19.91
N LEU A 725 -10.02 -25.75 -19.75
CA LEU A 725 -10.99 -26.41 -20.60
C LEU A 725 -11.51 -25.46 -21.67
N LEU A 726 -11.62 -25.96 -22.90
CA LEU A 726 -12.08 -25.26 -24.09
C LEU A 726 -13.44 -25.79 -24.55
N ASP A 727 -14.33 -24.89 -25.02
CA ASP A 727 -15.64 -25.24 -25.60
C ASP A 727 -15.60 -25.61 -27.08
N GLY A 728 -14.41 -25.67 -27.68
CA GLY A 728 -14.22 -25.99 -29.08
C GLY A 728 -12.79 -26.43 -29.36
N ILE A 729 -12.59 -26.99 -30.55
CA ILE A 729 -11.28 -27.47 -30.99
C ILE A 729 -10.35 -26.30 -31.35
N LEU A 730 -9.10 -26.36 -30.90
CA LEU A 730 -8.03 -25.55 -31.47
C LEU A 730 -7.50 -26.30 -32.69
N GLN A 731 -8.04 -25.95 -33.86
CA GLN A 731 -7.72 -26.63 -35.13
C GLN A 731 -6.22 -26.55 -35.43
N CYS A 732 -5.62 -27.61 -35.98
CA CYS A 732 -4.24 -27.51 -36.43
C CYS A 732 -4.11 -26.49 -37.58
N PRO A 733 -3.04 -25.68 -37.60
CA PRO A 733 -2.64 -24.99 -38.81
C PRO A 733 -2.18 -25.98 -39.88
N SER A 734 -2.26 -25.55 -41.13
CA SER A 734 -1.91 -26.34 -42.32
C SER A 734 -0.46 -26.84 -42.31
N ILE A 735 0.43 -26.10 -41.66
CA ILE A 735 1.84 -26.47 -41.48
C ILE A 735 2.06 -27.67 -40.55
N LEU A 736 1.16 -27.88 -39.58
CA LEU A 736 1.23 -29.01 -38.65
C LEU A 736 0.42 -30.19 -39.15
N CYS A 737 -0.79 -29.96 -39.67
CA CYS A 737 -1.71 -31.01 -40.08
C CYS A 737 -2.26 -30.69 -41.49
N PRO A 738 -1.48 -30.90 -42.58
CA PRO A 738 -1.92 -30.61 -43.94
C PRO A 738 -3.08 -31.52 -44.32
N LEU A 739 -4.22 -30.91 -44.62
CA LEU A 739 -5.44 -31.59 -45.07
C LEU A 739 -5.54 -31.52 -46.59
N TYR A 740 -5.86 -32.64 -47.25
CA TYR A 740 -6.38 -32.64 -48.61
C TYR A 740 -7.91 -32.85 -48.53
N ALA A 741 -8.66 -32.10 -49.35
CA ALA A 741 -10.06 -32.38 -49.57
C ALA A 741 -10.16 -33.38 -50.72
N GLU A 742 -10.45 -34.65 -50.43
CA GLU A 742 -10.61 -35.65 -51.50
C GLU A 742 -11.97 -35.54 -52.18
N ASP A 743 -13.08 -35.41 -51.44
CA ASP A 743 -14.42 -35.44 -52.06
C ASP A 743 -15.37 -34.36 -51.50
N ILE A 744 -15.86 -33.51 -52.42
CA ILE A 744 -17.01 -32.64 -52.22
C ILE A 744 -18.20 -33.30 -52.89
N ASP A 745 -19.05 -33.96 -52.11
CA ASP A 745 -20.31 -34.51 -52.61
C ASP A 745 -21.38 -33.42 -52.62
N TYR A 746 -21.96 -33.18 -53.79
CA TYR A 746 -23.14 -32.33 -53.98
C TYR A 746 -24.37 -33.22 -54.12
N TYR A 747 -25.30 -33.13 -53.17
CA TYR A 747 -26.61 -33.78 -53.25
C TYR A 747 -27.65 -32.74 -53.67
N ASP A 748 -27.95 -32.70 -54.97
CA ASP A 748 -29.00 -31.85 -55.52
C ASP A 748 -30.31 -32.64 -55.64
N MET A 749 -31.33 -32.22 -54.88
CA MET A 749 -32.65 -32.81 -54.90
C MET A 749 -33.58 -31.97 -55.78
N PHE A 750 -33.95 -32.51 -56.94
CA PHE A 750 -34.82 -31.84 -57.90
C PHE A 750 -36.26 -32.34 -57.78
N VAL A 751 -37.22 -31.43 -57.83
CA VAL A 751 -38.64 -31.73 -57.98
C VAL A 751 -39.08 -31.30 -59.36
N ALA A 752 -39.81 -32.17 -60.04
CA ALA A 752 -40.39 -31.88 -61.34
C ALA A 752 -41.92 -31.86 -61.25
N ALA A 753 -42.55 -30.99 -62.02
CA ALA A 753 -43.99 -30.96 -62.23
C ALA A 753 -44.33 -30.59 -63.69
N CYS A 754 -45.37 -31.20 -64.26
CA CYS A 754 -45.85 -30.90 -65.61
C CYS A 754 -47.25 -30.29 -65.55
N GLN A 755 -47.52 -29.32 -66.44
CA GLN A 755 -48.81 -28.62 -66.50
C GLN A 755 -49.93 -29.49 -67.09
N THR A 756 -49.58 -30.57 -67.78
CA THR A 756 -50.49 -31.49 -68.46
C THR A 756 -50.08 -32.94 -68.26
N ALA A 757 -51.07 -33.84 -68.22
CA ALA A 757 -50.86 -35.29 -68.21
C ALA A 757 -50.66 -35.89 -69.62
N HIS A 758 -50.70 -35.06 -70.65
CA HIS A 758 -50.42 -35.43 -72.04
C HIS A 758 -49.17 -34.68 -72.52
N LEU A 759 -48.05 -35.40 -72.57
CA LEU A 759 -46.79 -34.90 -73.10
C LEU A 759 -46.61 -35.43 -74.53
N PRO A 760 -46.36 -34.57 -75.53
CA PRO A 760 -46.24 -34.98 -76.92
C PRO A 760 -45.09 -35.99 -77.12
N GLY A 761 -45.37 -37.14 -77.73
CA GLY A 761 -44.35 -38.17 -78.03
C GLY A 761 -44.08 -39.17 -76.90
N GLU A 762 -44.74 -39.04 -75.74
CA GLU A 762 -44.69 -40.02 -74.65
C GLU A 762 -45.93 -40.93 -74.69
N ALA A 763 -45.72 -42.25 -74.64
CA ALA A 763 -46.81 -43.23 -74.77
C ALA A 763 -47.65 -43.37 -73.48
N SER A 764 -47.04 -43.25 -72.30
CA SER A 764 -47.74 -43.16 -71.01
C SER A 764 -47.08 -42.10 -70.10
N PRO A 765 -47.29 -40.80 -70.38
CA PRO A 765 -46.58 -39.72 -69.70
C PRO A 765 -46.71 -39.78 -68.17
N ALA A 766 -47.89 -40.14 -67.65
CA ALA A 766 -48.14 -40.17 -66.22
C ALA A 766 -47.43 -41.31 -65.48
N ASP A 767 -47.29 -42.49 -66.09
CA ASP A 767 -46.59 -43.62 -65.47
C ASP A 767 -45.09 -43.46 -65.54
N ASP A 768 -44.59 -42.94 -66.66
CA ASP A 768 -43.16 -42.69 -66.85
C ASP A 768 -42.68 -41.55 -65.95
N PHE A 769 -43.51 -40.50 -65.78
CA PHE A 769 -43.23 -39.42 -64.84
C PHE A 769 -43.16 -39.89 -63.38
N ARG A 770 -43.98 -40.87 -62.96
CA ARG A 770 -43.89 -41.44 -61.59
C ARG A 770 -42.60 -42.19 -61.33
N LYS A 771 -41.99 -42.77 -62.37
CA LYS A 771 -40.75 -43.56 -62.24
C LYS A 771 -39.52 -42.68 -62.37
N LYS A 772 -39.55 -41.69 -63.27
CA LYS A 772 -38.41 -40.81 -63.60
C LYS A 772 -38.89 -39.37 -63.85
N PRO A 773 -39.35 -38.66 -62.80
CA PRO A 773 -40.04 -37.36 -62.96
C PRO A 773 -39.15 -36.28 -63.57
N THR A 774 -37.88 -36.22 -63.21
CA THR A 774 -36.91 -35.25 -63.73
C THR A 774 -36.52 -35.53 -65.18
N ASP A 775 -36.29 -36.79 -65.55
CA ASP A 775 -35.93 -37.17 -66.92
C ASP A 775 -37.07 -36.91 -67.91
N VAL A 776 -38.31 -37.15 -67.48
CA VAL A 776 -39.50 -36.86 -68.29
C VAL A 776 -39.70 -35.35 -68.40
N ALA A 777 -39.63 -34.60 -67.30
CA ALA A 777 -39.78 -33.15 -67.34
C ALA A 777 -38.71 -32.44 -68.18
N ASN A 778 -37.45 -32.90 -68.14
CA ASN A 778 -36.37 -32.32 -68.92
C ASN A 778 -36.55 -32.48 -70.43
N ARG A 779 -37.29 -33.50 -70.89
CA ARG A 779 -37.60 -33.72 -72.31
C ARG A 779 -38.74 -32.81 -72.82
N HIS A 780 -39.50 -32.21 -71.92
CA HIS A 780 -40.64 -31.34 -72.23
C HIS A 780 -40.55 -30.01 -71.47
N PRO A 781 -39.52 -29.17 -71.75
CA PRO A 781 -39.27 -27.94 -71.00
C PRO A 781 -40.36 -26.87 -71.17
N ASP A 782 -41.15 -26.95 -72.25
CA ASP A 782 -42.26 -26.02 -72.49
C ASP A 782 -43.53 -26.39 -71.69
N ASP A 783 -43.66 -27.66 -71.29
CA ASP A 783 -44.84 -28.21 -70.61
C ASP A 783 -44.56 -28.62 -69.15
N CYS A 784 -43.29 -28.68 -68.76
CA CYS A 784 -42.83 -29.13 -67.45
C CYS A 784 -41.79 -28.19 -66.84
N THR A 785 -41.75 -28.15 -65.51
CA THR A 785 -40.79 -27.36 -64.73
C THR A 785 -40.03 -28.28 -63.80
N VAL A 786 -38.70 -28.18 -63.80
CA VAL A 786 -37.81 -28.82 -62.82
C VAL A 786 -37.23 -27.74 -61.94
N VAL A 787 -37.37 -27.90 -60.63
CA VAL A 787 -36.90 -26.95 -59.62
C VAL A 787 -35.98 -27.67 -58.65
N LEU A 788 -34.80 -27.11 -58.41
CA LEU A 788 -33.91 -27.56 -57.35
C LEU A 788 -34.55 -27.20 -55.99
N GLN A 789 -34.90 -28.22 -55.20
CA GLN A 789 -35.58 -28.03 -53.92
C GLN A 789 -34.59 -27.94 -52.75
N LEU A 790 -33.51 -28.72 -52.80
CA LEU A 790 -32.46 -28.73 -51.78
C LEU A 790 -31.11 -29.02 -52.45
N SER A 791 -30.05 -28.33 -52.02
CA SER A 791 -28.67 -28.66 -52.40
C SER A 791 -27.88 -28.81 -51.10
N GLU A 792 -27.42 -30.02 -50.82
CA GLU A 792 -26.60 -30.33 -49.65
C GLU A 792 -25.15 -30.54 -50.07
N LYS A 793 -24.23 -29.87 -49.35
CA LYS A 793 -22.79 -30.04 -49.53
C LYS A 793 -22.24 -30.88 -48.39
N SER A 794 -21.81 -32.10 -48.71
CA SER A 794 -21.09 -32.98 -47.80
C SER A 794 -19.60 -32.92 -48.16
N MET A 795 -18.73 -32.68 -47.18
CA MET A 795 -17.28 -32.66 -47.38
C MET A 795 -16.64 -33.82 -46.61
N ARG A 796 -15.96 -34.71 -47.33
CA ARG A 796 -15.05 -35.68 -46.75
C ARG A 796 -13.61 -35.19 -46.93
N TYR A 797 -12.95 -34.95 -45.80
CA TYR A 797 -11.52 -34.70 -45.76
C TYR A 797 -10.80 -36.03 -45.63
N VAL A 798 -9.76 -36.23 -46.43
CA VAL A 798 -8.94 -37.44 -46.41
C VAL A 798 -7.46 -37.03 -46.50
N GLU A 799 -6.57 -37.94 -46.10
CA GLU A 799 -5.14 -37.71 -45.93
C GLU A 799 -4.44 -37.27 -47.23
N ALA A 800 -3.31 -36.57 -47.06
CA ALA A 800 -2.34 -36.21 -48.11
C ALA A 800 -1.58 -37.40 -48.68
#